data_AF-A0A7W8FHK3-F1
#
_entry.id   AF-A0A7W8FHK3-F1
#
_cell.length_a   1.000
_cell.length_b   1.000
_cell.length_c   1.000
_cell.angle_alpha   90.00
_cell.angle_beta   90.00
_cell.angle_gamma   90.00
#
_symmetry.space_group_name_H-M   'P 1'
#
loop_
_entity.id
_entity.type
_entity.pdbx_description
1 polymer ?
#
loop_
_entity_poly.entity_id
_entity_poly.type
_entity_poly.pdbx_seq_one_letter_code
_entity_poly.pdbx_strand_id
1 'polypeptide(L)'
;MAIRIQQYATPPRRVQVGGIDPGFQQALVRNVGQDAAASTAQAMLDAGKQLTEIGIKEYVSQETARVSQALQDYKTQLSTEQERFTKENQGQNALGAGEHFDSFARDTAAPLAEKFSGKFRTMFMQDAAAFGLRFTEQGQSYASQQEKMWKKSAWDGDVAQAMDAIAQDPGNREFIETSLASLKGRYADLFPGMDNRAIDAEINHKASGIIIDSFLAKEDVGRAREAFTQYKDILGATAPQYEARINSLGRELQARARAERAERQFDVHARLQDSIAAWRQGQDAPTAPTQKEVVSAYGAEKGTRIWQEVESARAFGADIQAMSTLTPEEQIKMLADRKPQPGDGYASSLADYTRLEHAVKVDQELRQKDPIGYLLGKDRGVQTAFKSWQESPTPENAQTYAAKIQAAGAARGMRQSEVESPPLLPDSAAKDLAWRVANSDKPAEILEQQQSAWGQHWPSVERQLVTEGKMPTGLRVVASGMDKESGGLLASTYRNPKYKEQAKDVLGLTESSFKDLRERVHGELEQFTATLQAQGDLEMAATITDSATRLTLEYMQRGFDVKDAARKASEDVALNRYRLVEQGDGYYRVPSKVDADAIAKGARSALLDIASKPESITVPKASGGLTSQFIAQSASSVIKRDGEWVTAPDESGLNLYVQGRPVRDTQGKIIFRSWADLVRIGSEDKQYQRPTIEDIMNEYDIGGHK
;
A
#
# COMPACT_ATOMS: atom_id res chain seq x y z
N MET A 1 -11.53 13.06 -54.21
CA MET A 1 -10.24 13.48 -54.80
C MET A 1 -9.12 12.76 -54.07
N ALA A 2 -8.21 12.18 -54.83
CA ALA A 2 -7.23 11.19 -54.38
C ALA A 2 -5.96 11.82 -53.79
N ILE A 3 -5.36 11.18 -52.78
CA ILE A 3 -3.90 11.07 -52.61
C ILE A 3 -3.58 9.67 -52.07
N ARG A 4 -2.70 8.97 -52.79
CA ARG A 4 -2.13 7.65 -52.49
C ARG A 4 -0.92 7.78 -51.58
N ILE A 5 -0.76 6.92 -50.57
CA ILE A 5 0.57 6.50 -50.09
C ILE A 5 0.51 5.00 -49.77
N GLN A 6 1.46 4.27 -50.35
CA GLN A 6 1.60 2.81 -50.37
C GLN A 6 2.11 2.27 -49.03
N GLN A 7 1.49 1.19 -48.57
CA GLN A 7 2.02 0.31 -47.53
C GLN A 7 3.00 -0.67 -48.19
N TYR A 8 4.25 -0.73 -47.71
CA TYR A 8 5.18 -1.79 -48.06
C TYR A 8 5.25 -2.81 -46.91
N ALA A 9 4.68 -3.97 -47.18
CA ALA A 9 4.89 -5.20 -46.43
C ALA A 9 6.27 -5.79 -46.76
N THR A 10 6.95 -6.30 -45.74
CA THR A 10 8.20 -7.06 -45.82
C THR A 10 7.92 -8.48 -46.35
N PRO A 11 8.77 -9.00 -47.26
CA PRO A 11 9.17 -10.41 -47.20
C PRO A 11 10.70 -10.60 -47.41
N PRO A 12 11.26 -11.81 -47.20
CA PRO A 12 12.63 -12.01 -46.75
C PRO A 12 13.67 -11.89 -47.87
N ARG A 13 14.84 -11.31 -47.54
CA ARG A 13 16.01 -11.25 -48.42
C ARG A 13 16.62 -12.64 -48.61
N ARG A 14 16.51 -13.17 -49.83
CA ARG A 14 17.40 -14.20 -50.37
C ARG A 14 18.78 -13.58 -50.60
N VAL A 15 19.82 -14.31 -50.21
CA VAL A 15 21.21 -14.06 -50.58
C VAL A 15 21.35 -14.28 -52.09
N GLN A 16 21.69 -13.23 -52.83
CA GLN A 16 22.10 -13.31 -54.23
C GLN A 16 23.63 -13.24 -54.26
N VAL A 17 24.24 -14.36 -54.62
CA VAL A 17 25.64 -14.45 -55.02
C VAL A 17 25.78 -13.67 -56.33
N GLY A 18 26.44 -12.53 -56.27
CA GLY A 18 26.77 -11.71 -57.44
C GLY A 18 27.81 -12.42 -58.28
N GLY A 19 27.47 -12.65 -59.55
CA GLY A 19 28.29 -13.36 -60.52
C GLY A 19 29.63 -12.69 -60.77
N ILE A 20 30.68 -13.48 -60.71
CA ILE A 20 31.98 -13.16 -61.29
C ILE A 20 31.82 -13.36 -62.81
N ASP A 21 31.92 -12.26 -63.54
CA ASP A 21 32.06 -12.20 -64.98
C ASP A 21 33.45 -12.75 -65.38
N PRO A 22 33.56 -13.87 -66.13
CA PRO A 22 34.84 -14.33 -66.62
C PRO A 22 35.22 -13.54 -67.89
N GLY A 23 35.68 -12.31 -67.68
CA GLY A 23 36.23 -11.48 -68.74
C GLY A 23 37.55 -12.04 -69.28
N PHE A 24 37.48 -12.94 -70.26
CA PHE A 24 38.59 -13.29 -71.14
C PHE A 24 38.81 -12.14 -72.13
N GLN A 25 39.65 -11.18 -71.78
CA GLN A 25 40.27 -10.31 -72.78
C GLN A 25 41.43 -11.07 -73.43
N GLN A 26 41.22 -11.49 -74.69
CA GLN A 26 42.27 -11.97 -75.56
C GLN A 26 43.36 -10.91 -75.71
N ALA A 27 44.55 -11.19 -75.17
CA ALA A 27 45.74 -10.45 -75.54
C ALA A 27 46.11 -10.81 -76.99
N LEU A 28 45.91 -9.86 -77.89
CA LEU A 28 46.46 -9.83 -79.24
C LEU A 28 48.00 -9.91 -79.17
N VAL A 29 48.55 -11.11 -79.27
CA VAL A 29 49.97 -11.30 -79.56
C VAL A 29 50.12 -11.37 -81.08
N ARG A 30 50.82 -10.36 -81.62
CA ARG A 30 51.16 -10.22 -83.04
C ARG A 30 51.83 -11.49 -83.57
N ASN A 31 51.27 -12.04 -84.64
CA ASN A 31 51.88 -13.06 -85.49
C ASN A 31 53.21 -12.53 -86.07
N VAL A 32 54.33 -12.85 -85.43
CA VAL A 32 55.67 -12.74 -86.02
C VAL A 32 56.42 -14.00 -85.63
N GLY A 33 56.42 -15.00 -86.52
CA GLY A 33 57.09 -16.28 -86.25
C GLY A 33 56.56 -17.49 -87.00
N GLN A 34 55.65 -17.32 -87.98
CA GLN A 34 55.18 -18.43 -88.81
C GLN A 34 56.19 -18.91 -89.86
N ASP A 35 57.27 -18.17 -90.15
CA ASP A 35 58.10 -18.45 -91.33
C ASP A 35 59.31 -19.36 -91.09
N ALA A 36 59.70 -19.68 -89.85
CA ALA A 36 60.91 -20.47 -89.61
C ALA A 36 60.67 -22.00 -89.67
N ALA A 37 59.60 -22.51 -89.06
CA ALA A 37 59.32 -23.95 -88.99
C ALA A 37 58.74 -24.52 -90.30
N ALA A 38 57.99 -23.70 -91.06
CA ALA A 38 57.56 -24.07 -92.41
C ALA A 38 58.77 -24.25 -93.35
N SER A 39 59.88 -23.54 -93.09
CA SER A 39 61.05 -23.56 -93.97
C SER A 39 61.77 -24.91 -94.01
N THR A 40 61.81 -25.68 -92.92
CA THR A 40 62.62 -26.91 -92.85
C THR A 40 61.95 -28.10 -93.54
N ALA A 41 60.63 -28.26 -93.35
CA ALA A 41 59.82 -29.27 -94.03
C ALA A 41 59.74 -28.99 -95.53
N GLN A 42 59.49 -27.72 -95.87
CA GLN A 42 59.42 -27.25 -97.25
C GLN A 42 60.78 -27.35 -97.94
N ALA A 43 61.89 -27.05 -97.25
CA ALA A 43 63.24 -27.19 -97.79
C ALA A 43 63.62 -28.66 -98.07
N MET A 44 63.14 -29.64 -97.30
CA MET A 44 63.36 -31.06 -97.62
C MET A 44 62.45 -31.56 -98.75
N LEU A 45 61.20 -31.11 -98.82
CA LEU A 45 60.32 -31.34 -99.97
C LEU A 45 60.94 -30.77 -101.25
N ASP A 46 61.49 -29.57 -101.20
CA ASP A 46 62.10 -28.90 -102.34
C ASP A 46 63.46 -29.51 -102.71
N ALA A 47 64.27 -29.96 -101.74
CA ALA A 47 65.49 -30.74 -102.00
C ALA A 47 65.19 -32.15 -102.55
N GLY A 48 64.12 -32.80 -102.08
CA GLY A 48 63.66 -34.10 -102.58
C GLY A 48 63.18 -34.03 -104.02
N LYS A 49 62.52 -32.93 -104.42
CA LYS A 49 62.08 -32.68 -105.82
C LYS A 49 63.25 -32.66 -106.83
N GLN A 50 64.49 -32.39 -106.41
CA GLN A 50 65.68 -32.33 -107.27
C GLN A 50 66.35 -33.69 -107.56
N LEU A 51 65.94 -34.78 -106.89
CA LEU A 51 66.53 -36.10 -107.09
C LEU A 51 65.86 -36.83 -108.27
N THR A 52 66.63 -37.55 -109.11
CA THR A 52 66.15 -38.15 -110.38
C THR A 52 65.50 -39.54 -110.26
N GLU A 53 65.44 -40.13 -109.07
CA GLU A 53 64.82 -41.44 -108.82
C GLU A 53 63.47 -41.32 -108.08
N ILE A 54 62.40 -41.92 -108.63
CA ILE A 54 61.01 -41.85 -108.11
C ILE A 54 60.91 -42.37 -106.67
N GLY A 55 61.71 -43.37 -106.28
CA GLY A 55 61.68 -43.97 -104.94
C GLY A 55 62.16 -43.06 -103.80
N ILE A 56 63.05 -42.10 -104.07
CA ILE A 56 63.59 -41.20 -103.03
C ILE A 56 62.65 -40.02 -102.76
N LYS A 57 61.94 -39.52 -103.78
CA LYS A 57 60.93 -38.45 -103.65
C LYS A 57 59.77 -38.86 -102.75
N GLU A 58 59.27 -40.06 -102.96
CA GLU A 58 58.13 -40.59 -102.22
C GLU A 58 58.49 -40.83 -100.74
N TYR A 59 59.69 -41.36 -100.48
CA TYR A 59 60.22 -41.53 -99.13
C TYR A 59 60.37 -40.19 -98.37
N VAL A 60 60.98 -39.17 -98.97
CA VAL A 60 61.16 -37.86 -98.31
C VAL A 60 59.81 -37.18 -98.05
N SER A 61 58.86 -37.26 -98.99
CA SER A 61 57.51 -36.69 -98.83
C SER A 61 56.74 -37.38 -97.69
N GLN A 62 56.72 -38.72 -97.69
CA GLN A 62 56.04 -39.50 -96.64
C GLN A 62 56.66 -39.27 -95.26
N GLU A 63 57.99 -39.24 -95.15
CA GLU A 63 58.66 -39.05 -93.86
C GLU A 63 58.49 -37.61 -93.32
N THR A 64 58.45 -36.61 -94.21
CA THR A 64 58.13 -35.22 -93.83
C THR A 64 56.68 -35.08 -93.32
N ALA A 65 55.73 -35.79 -93.95
CA ALA A 65 54.34 -35.84 -93.47
C ALA A 65 54.24 -36.52 -92.11
N ARG A 66 55.01 -37.60 -91.88
CA ARG A 66 55.08 -38.28 -90.57
C ARG A 66 55.70 -37.39 -89.48
N VAL A 67 56.76 -36.63 -89.77
CA VAL A 67 57.32 -35.64 -88.84
C VAL A 67 56.29 -34.56 -88.50
N SER A 68 55.57 -34.06 -89.50
CA SER A 68 54.52 -33.05 -89.31
C SER A 68 53.38 -33.56 -88.43
N GLN A 69 52.94 -34.80 -88.65
CA GLN A 69 51.92 -35.46 -87.81
C GLN A 69 52.42 -35.64 -86.38
N ALA A 70 53.66 -36.12 -86.18
CA ALA A 70 54.23 -36.27 -84.85
C ALA A 70 54.37 -34.93 -84.11
N LEU A 71 54.67 -33.84 -84.81
CA LEU A 71 54.69 -32.49 -84.22
C LEU A 71 53.28 -32.00 -83.85
N GLN A 72 52.25 -32.35 -84.62
CA GLN A 72 50.86 -32.04 -84.27
C GLN A 72 50.41 -32.83 -83.03
N ASP A 73 50.75 -34.13 -82.97
CA ASP A 73 50.48 -34.98 -81.81
C ASP A 73 51.18 -34.44 -80.56
N TYR A 74 52.44 -34.00 -80.69
CA TYR A 74 53.21 -33.36 -79.62
C TYR A 74 52.52 -32.09 -79.11
N LYS A 75 52.17 -31.17 -80.00
CA LYS A 75 51.48 -29.91 -79.62
C LYS A 75 50.13 -30.18 -78.93
N THR A 76 49.39 -31.17 -79.40
CA THR A 76 48.10 -31.55 -78.82
C THR A 76 48.28 -32.05 -77.40
N GLN A 77 49.31 -32.86 -77.15
CA GLN A 77 49.63 -33.35 -75.80
C GLN A 77 50.08 -32.21 -74.88
N LEU A 78 50.91 -31.28 -75.34
CA LEU A 78 51.30 -30.09 -74.55
C LEU A 78 50.09 -29.23 -74.16
N SER A 79 49.20 -28.94 -75.12
CA SER A 79 47.99 -28.14 -74.87
C SER A 79 47.04 -28.82 -73.89
N THR A 80 46.85 -30.14 -74.01
CA THR A 80 45.99 -30.91 -73.11
C THR A 80 46.53 -30.89 -71.68
N GLU A 81 47.86 -31.03 -71.54
CA GLU A 81 48.51 -30.96 -70.24
C GLU A 81 48.41 -29.57 -69.61
N GLN A 82 48.55 -28.50 -70.42
CA GLN A 82 48.38 -27.12 -69.98
C GLN A 82 47.03 -26.92 -69.30
N GLU A 83 45.96 -27.33 -69.97
CA GLU A 83 44.59 -27.16 -69.50
C GLU A 83 44.34 -27.96 -68.22
N ARG A 84 44.82 -29.21 -68.16
CA ARG A 84 44.74 -30.03 -66.96
C ARG A 84 45.45 -29.37 -65.78
N PHE A 85 46.71 -29.01 -65.97
CA PHE A 85 47.55 -28.48 -64.89
C PHE A 85 47.01 -27.16 -64.35
N THR A 86 46.63 -26.23 -65.22
CA THR A 86 46.11 -24.91 -64.81
C THR A 86 44.75 -25.00 -64.11
N LYS A 87 43.94 -26.01 -64.42
CA LYS A 87 42.67 -26.28 -63.74
C LYS A 87 42.87 -26.87 -62.34
N GLU A 88 43.80 -27.81 -62.20
CA GLU A 88 44.03 -28.56 -60.95
C GLU A 88 44.95 -27.83 -59.97
N ASN A 89 45.81 -26.95 -60.48
CA ASN A 89 46.85 -26.28 -59.68
C ASN A 89 46.69 -24.76 -59.75
N GLN A 90 46.23 -24.18 -58.64
CA GLN A 90 46.07 -22.73 -58.45
C GLN A 90 46.75 -22.29 -57.13
N GLY A 91 47.05 -21.00 -57.01
CA GLY A 91 47.76 -20.45 -55.85
C GLY A 91 49.13 -21.08 -55.65
N GLN A 92 49.43 -21.53 -54.43
CA GLN A 92 50.73 -22.12 -54.08
C GLN A 92 51.06 -23.38 -54.90
N ASN A 93 50.06 -24.16 -55.33
CA ASN A 93 50.29 -25.39 -56.09
C ASN A 93 50.77 -25.13 -57.52
N ALA A 94 50.62 -23.91 -58.03
CA ALA A 94 51.04 -23.55 -59.38
C ALA A 94 52.51 -23.12 -59.49
N LEU A 95 53.24 -22.99 -58.38
CA LEU A 95 54.61 -22.44 -58.37
C LEU A 95 55.61 -23.33 -59.13
N GLY A 96 55.38 -24.64 -59.18
CA GLY A 96 56.19 -25.60 -59.93
C GLY A 96 55.84 -25.73 -61.43
N ALA A 97 54.92 -24.91 -61.95
CA ALA A 97 54.41 -25.07 -63.32
C ALA A 97 55.51 -25.02 -64.40
N GLY A 98 56.53 -24.18 -64.20
CA GLY A 98 57.66 -24.08 -65.14
C GLY A 98 58.46 -25.37 -65.24
N GLU A 99 58.81 -25.97 -64.10
CA GLU A 99 59.55 -27.24 -64.04
C GLU A 99 58.71 -28.39 -64.57
N HIS A 100 57.42 -28.44 -64.21
CA HIS A 100 56.47 -29.44 -64.70
C HIS A 100 56.31 -29.37 -66.23
N PHE A 101 56.21 -28.16 -66.78
CA PHE A 101 56.02 -27.99 -68.22
C PHE A 101 57.30 -28.31 -69.02
N ASP A 102 58.48 -27.98 -68.48
CA ASP A 102 59.78 -28.39 -69.08
C ASP A 102 59.97 -29.91 -69.08
N SER A 103 59.73 -30.58 -67.95
CA SER A 103 59.87 -32.04 -67.87
C SER A 103 58.89 -32.75 -68.81
N PHE A 104 57.60 -32.36 -68.76
CA PHE A 104 56.57 -32.93 -69.62
C PHE A 104 56.88 -32.73 -71.11
N ALA A 105 57.38 -31.54 -71.50
CA ALA A 105 57.76 -31.27 -72.87
C ALA A 105 58.90 -32.17 -73.37
N ARG A 106 59.89 -32.46 -72.53
CA ARG A 106 61.03 -33.33 -72.88
C ARG A 106 60.60 -34.80 -72.95
N ASP A 107 59.87 -35.26 -71.95
CA ASP A 107 59.43 -36.65 -71.83
C ASP A 107 58.47 -37.03 -72.96
N THR A 108 57.65 -36.09 -73.41
CA THR A 108 56.72 -36.30 -74.54
C THR A 108 57.44 -36.30 -75.90
N ALA A 109 58.50 -35.50 -76.06
CA ALA A 109 59.25 -35.41 -77.31
C ALA A 109 60.12 -36.65 -77.57
N ALA A 110 60.71 -37.25 -76.53
CA ALA A 110 61.63 -38.37 -76.64
C ALA A 110 61.09 -39.58 -77.43
N PRO A 111 59.93 -40.19 -77.10
CA PRO A 111 59.41 -41.35 -77.83
C PRO A 111 58.93 -41.01 -79.25
N LEU A 112 58.53 -39.76 -79.48
CA LEU A 112 58.16 -39.30 -80.83
C LEU A 112 59.39 -39.16 -81.73
N ALA A 113 60.52 -38.70 -81.18
CA ALA A 113 61.78 -38.58 -81.90
C ALA A 113 62.39 -39.93 -82.29
N GLU A 114 62.15 -41.00 -81.53
CA GLU A 114 62.64 -42.36 -81.81
C GLU A 114 62.02 -42.98 -83.07
N LYS A 115 60.87 -42.47 -83.52
CA LYS A 115 60.21 -42.90 -84.76
C LYS A 115 60.97 -42.50 -86.02
N PHE A 116 61.96 -41.60 -85.90
CA PHE A 116 62.70 -41.00 -86.99
C PHE A 116 64.21 -41.25 -86.82
N SER A 117 64.94 -41.26 -87.94
CA SER A 117 66.41 -41.35 -87.96
C SER A 117 67.05 -40.22 -88.77
N GLY A 118 68.34 -39.96 -88.52
CA GLY A 118 69.12 -38.96 -89.27
C GLY A 118 68.52 -37.55 -89.27
N LYS A 119 68.35 -36.98 -90.47
CA LYS A 119 67.94 -35.57 -90.66
C LYS A 119 66.48 -35.30 -90.24
N PHE A 120 65.57 -36.26 -90.40
CA PHE A 120 64.17 -36.12 -89.97
C PHE A 120 64.02 -36.09 -88.44
N ARG A 121 64.82 -36.88 -87.71
CA ARG A 121 64.92 -36.80 -86.24
C ARG A 121 65.42 -35.43 -85.79
N THR A 122 66.45 -34.91 -86.46
CA THR A 122 67.01 -33.59 -86.16
C THR A 122 65.97 -32.49 -86.34
N MET A 123 65.19 -32.56 -87.42
CA MET A 123 64.14 -31.61 -87.72
C MET A 123 62.99 -31.66 -86.69
N PHE A 124 62.49 -32.86 -86.36
CA PHE A 124 61.49 -33.02 -85.30
C PHE A 124 62.00 -32.43 -83.97
N MET A 125 63.23 -32.76 -83.57
CA MET A 125 63.81 -32.31 -82.30
C MET A 125 63.99 -30.79 -82.23
N GLN A 126 64.36 -30.15 -83.35
CA GLN A 126 64.51 -28.70 -83.41
C GLN A 126 63.17 -27.98 -83.22
N ASP A 127 62.12 -28.43 -83.91
CA ASP A 127 60.79 -27.84 -83.79
C ASP A 127 60.17 -28.16 -82.42
N ALA A 128 60.30 -29.40 -81.94
CA ALA A 128 59.83 -29.81 -80.63
C ALA A 128 60.49 -29.01 -79.51
N ALA A 129 61.80 -28.72 -79.60
CA ALA A 129 62.49 -27.86 -78.64
C ALA A 129 61.94 -26.42 -78.63
N ALA A 130 61.61 -25.86 -79.80
CA ALA A 130 61.02 -24.52 -79.88
C ALA A 130 59.60 -24.46 -79.28
N PHE A 131 58.77 -25.50 -79.49
CA PHE A 131 57.45 -25.59 -78.87
C PHE A 131 57.53 -25.87 -77.37
N GLY A 132 58.43 -26.76 -76.95
CA GLY A 132 58.69 -27.06 -75.54
C GLY A 132 59.15 -25.83 -74.75
N LEU A 133 60.05 -25.01 -75.31
CA LEU A 133 60.50 -23.77 -74.67
C LEU A 133 59.34 -22.80 -74.42
N ARG A 134 58.49 -22.56 -75.44
CA ARG A 134 57.31 -21.67 -75.28
C ARG A 134 56.31 -22.22 -74.27
N PHE A 135 56.14 -23.54 -74.21
CA PHE A 135 55.29 -24.19 -73.22
C PHE A 135 55.84 -23.97 -71.80
N THR A 136 57.13 -24.18 -71.58
CA THR A 136 57.80 -23.87 -70.31
C THR A 136 57.64 -22.39 -69.92
N GLU A 137 57.83 -21.45 -70.84
CA GLU A 137 57.64 -20.00 -70.60
C GLU A 137 56.19 -19.69 -70.18
N GLN A 138 55.20 -20.36 -70.76
CA GLN A 138 53.80 -20.22 -70.35
C GLN A 138 53.56 -20.75 -68.93
N GLY A 139 54.18 -21.89 -68.57
CA GLY A 139 54.15 -22.42 -67.21
C GLY A 139 54.77 -21.46 -66.20
N GLN A 140 55.93 -20.89 -66.51
CA GLN A 140 56.59 -19.89 -65.67
C GLN A 140 55.76 -18.61 -65.50
N SER A 141 55.12 -18.13 -66.58
CA SER A 141 54.21 -16.98 -66.53
C SER A 141 52.98 -17.25 -65.66
N TYR A 142 52.38 -18.44 -65.79
CA TYR A 142 51.25 -18.86 -64.97
C TYR A 142 51.62 -18.97 -63.48
N ALA A 143 52.75 -19.63 -63.16
CA ALA A 143 53.28 -19.70 -61.80
C ALA A 143 53.44 -18.30 -61.19
N SER A 144 54.05 -17.36 -61.94
CA SER A 144 54.26 -15.98 -61.50
C SER A 144 52.96 -15.21 -61.24
N GLN A 145 51.91 -15.45 -62.03
CA GLN A 145 50.60 -14.81 -61.83
C GLN A 145 49.90 -15.38 -60.59
N GLN A 146 49.92 -16.70 -60.41
CA GLN A 146 49.33 -17.37 -59.26
C GLN A 146 50.05 -17.03 -57.96
N GLU A 147 51.37 -16.90 -57.99
CA GLU A 147 52.18 -16.46 -56.86
C GLU A 147 51.73 -15.09 -56.34
N LYS A 148 51.56 -14.12 -57.26
CA LYS A 148 51.10 -12.76 -56.89
C LYS A 148 49.71 -12.76 -56.26
N MET A 149 48.77 -13.53 -56.82
CA MET A 149 47.40 -13.62 -56.28
C MET A 149 47.37 -14.30 -54.91
N TRP A 150 48.12 -15.38 -54.74
CA TRP A 150 48.20 -16.10 -53.48
C TRP A 150 48.83 -15.23 -52.38
N LYS A 151 49.98 -14.59 -52.66
CA LYS A 151 50.65 -13.69 -51.69
C LYS A 151 49.74 -12.55 -51.24
N LYS A 152 48.97 -11.96 -52.16
CA LYS A 152 48.00 -10.92 -51.83
C LYS A 152 46.89 -11.44 -50.91
N SER A 153 46.29 -12.58 -51.23
CA SER A 153 45.24 -13.18 -50.42
C SER A 153 45.73 -13.57 -49.02
N ALA A 154 46.93 -14.15 -48.92
CA ALA A 154 47.57 -14.46 -47.65
C ALA A 154 47.79 -13.20 -46.81
N TRP A 155 48.28 -12.12 -47.42
CA TRP A 155 48.45 -10.83 -46.76
C TRP A 155 47.13 -10.24 -46.26
N ASP A 156 46.08 -10.23 -47.08
CA ASP A 156 44.78 -9.71 -46.69
C ASP A 156 44.21 -10.49 -45.48
N GLY A 157 44.43 -11.82 -45.44
CA GLY A 157 44.09 -12.66 -44.30
C GLY A 157 44.89 -12.33 -43.02
N ASP A 158 46.20 -12.13 -43.15
CA ASP A 158 47.06 -11.76 -42.02
C ASP A 158 46.69 -10.39 -41.43
N VAL A 159 46.38 -9.42 -42.29
CA VAL A 159 45.89 -8.10 -41.86
C VAL A 159 44.58 -8.26 -41.09
N ALA A 160 43.60 -8.99 -41.63
CA ALA A 160 42.32 -9.20 -40.96
C ALA A 160 42.50 -9.85 -39.57
N GLN A 161 43.32 -10.90 -39.48
CA GLN A 161 43.59 -11.59 -38.23
C GLN A 161 44.26 -10.67 -37.18
N ALA A 162 45.25 -9.88 -37.59
CA ALA A 162 45.93 -8.95 -36.70
C ALA A 162 44.97 -7.85 -36.20
N MET A 163 44.14 -7.32 -37.09
CA MET A 163 43.15 -6.30 -36.78
C MET A 163 42.08 -6.83 -35.80
N ASP A 164 41.58 -8.04 -36.00
CA ASP A 164 40.64 -8.69 -35.08
C ASP A 164 41.27 -8.91 -33.70
N ALA A 165 42.53 -9.32 -33.64
CA ALA A 165 43.23 -9.54 -32.38
C ALA A 165 43.43 -8.22 -31.61
N ILE A 166 43.79 -7.14 -32.30
CA ILE A 166 43.86 -5.77 -31.73
C ILE A 166 42.49 -5.32 -31.23
N ALA A 167 41.41 -5.63 -31.96
CA ALA A 167 40.06 -5.24 -31.57
C ALA A 167 39.61 -5.87 -30.25
N GLN A 168 40.08 -7.09 -29.93
CA GLN A 168 39.76 -7.81 -28.70
C GLN A 168 40.39 -7.12 -27.47
N ASP A 169 41.67 -6.75 -27.56
CA ASP A 169 42.43 -6.10 -26.49
C ASP A 169 43.05 -4.76 -26.93
N PRO A 170 42.22 -3.72 -27.17
CA PRO A 170 42.68 -2.43 -27.70
C PRO A 170 43.45 -1.59 -26.66
N GLY A 171 43.49 -2.01 -25.40
CA GLY A 171 44.20 -1.32 -24.32
C GLY A 171 45.64 -1.80 -24.10
N ASN A 172 46.01 -2.92 -24.71
CA ASN A 172 47.32 -3.54 -24.50
C ASN A 172 48.33 -3.05 -25.54
N ARG A 173 49.03 -1.98 -25.18
CA ARG A 173 49.98 -1.29 -26.08
C ARG A 173 51.12 -2.19 -26.57
N GLU A 174 51.70 -2.98 -25.68
CA GLU A 174 52.81 -3.90 -26.03
C GLU A 174 52.36 -4.96 -27.03
N PHE A 175 51.16 -5.53 -26.81
CA PHE A 175 50.55 -6.48 -27.73
C PHE A 175 50.28 -5.85 -29.11
N ILE A 176 49.73 -4.63 -29.14
CA ILE A 176 49.45 -3.91 -30.39
C ILE A 176 50.76 -3.66 -31.15
N GLU A 177 51.78 -3.10 -30.50
CA GLU A 177 53.07 -2.80 -31.11
C GLU A 177 53.73 -4.07 -31.67
N THR A 178 53.71 -5.17 -30.90
CA THR A 178 54.25 -6.47 -31.32
C THR A 178 53.48 -7.06 -32.50
N SER A 179 52.14 -6.98 -32.47
CA SER A 179 51.29 -7.49 -33.55
C SER A 179 51.50 -6.74 -34.86
N LEU A 180 51.62 -5.41 -34.79
CA LEU A 180 51.89 -4.58 -35.96
C LEU A 180 53.31 -4.80 -36.50
N ALA A 181 54.31 -4.95 -35.63
CA ALA A 181 55.67 -5.27 -36.05
C ALA A 181 55.77 -6.63 -36.74
N SER A 182 55.10 -7.65 -36.18
CA SER A 182 55.02 -8.98 -36.77
C SER A 182 54.33 -8.96 -38.15
N LEU A 183 53.21 -8.24 -38.26
CA LEU A 183 52.49 -8.09 -39.52
C LEU A 183 53.37 -7.40 -40.59
N LYS A 184 54.07 -6.32 -40.24
CA LYS A 184 54.99 -5.63 -41.17
C LYS A 184 56.16 -6.51 -41.60
N GLY A 185 56.70 -7.32 -40.68
CA GLY A 185 57.71 -8.33 -40.99
C GLY A 185 57.20 -9.35 -42.02
N ARG A 186 55.99 -9.88 -41.82
CA ARG A 186 55.35 -10.82 -42.76
C ARG A 186 55.15 -10.23 -44.14
N TYR A 187 54.83 -8.94 -44.25
CA TYR A 187 54.76 -8.26 -45.55
C TYR A 187 56.11 -8.27 -46.27
N ALA A 188 57.18 -7.91 -45.56
CA ALA A 188 58.53 -7.88 -46.12
C ALA A 188 59.00 -9.25 -46.61
N ASP A 189 58.62 -10.33 -45.89
CA ASP A 189 58.93 -11.70 -46.27
C ASP A 189 58.15 -12.16 -47.51
N LEU A 190 56.86 -11.81 -47.61
CA LEU A 190 56.02 -12.15 -48.77
C LEU A 190 56.46 -11.39 -50.03
N PHE A 191 56.90 -10.15 -49.87
CA PHE A 191 57.21 -9.23 -50.96
C PHE A 191 58.63 -8.62 -50.83
N PRO A 192 59.67 -9.43 -51.01
CA PRO A 192 61.05 -8.98 -50.84
C PRO A 192 61.41 -7.90 -51.87
N GLY A 193 62.11 -6.84 -51.41
CA GLY A 193 62.63 -5.77 -52.26
C GLY A 193 61.65 -4.65 -52.62
N MET A 194 60.43 -4.64 -52.09
CA MET A 194 59.45 -3.54 -52.28
C MET A 194 59.62 -2.39 -51.27
N ASP A 195 59.09 -1.20 -51.61
CA ASP A 195 58.99 -0.06 -50.68
C ASP A 195 57.77 -0.22 -49.76
N ASN A 196 58.01 -0.40 -48.47
CA ASN A 196 56.97 -0.73 -47.48
C ASN A 196 56.31 0.50 -46.83
N ARG A 197 56.75 1.73 -47.13
CA ARG A 197 56.26 2.93 -46.41
C ARG A 197 54.76 3.16 -46.55
N ALA A 198 54.21 2.90 -47.74
CA ALA A 198 52.78 3.07 -48.00
C ALA A 198 51.93 2.04 -47.24
N ILE A 199 52.37 0.78 -47.21
CA ILE A 199 51.63 -0.28 -46.50
C ILE A 199 51.74 -0.10 -44.98
N ASP A 200 52.88 0.35 -44.47
CA ASP A 200 53.07 0.64 -43.04
C ASP A 200 52.10 1.73 -42.56
N ALA A 201 51.93 2.78 -43.37
CA ALA A 201 50.97 3.84 -43.10
C ALA A 201 49.53 3.32 -43.13
N GLU A 202 49.17 2.46 -44.09
CA GLU A 202 47.84 1.85 -44.18
C GLU A 202 47.54 0.95 -42.97
N ILE A 203 48.49 0.10 -42.56
CA ILE A 203 48.37 -0.77 -41.38
C ILE A 203 48.15 0.07 -40.12
N ASN A 204 48.99 1.10 -39.92
CA ASN A 204 48.89 1.97 -38.76
C ASN A 204 47.55 2.74 -38.74
N HIS A 205 47.07 3.20 -39.90
CA HIS A 205 45.77 3.85 -40.05
C HIS A 205 44.62 2.93 -39.65
N LYS A 206 44.59 1.71 -40.19
CA LYS A 206 43.56 0.69 -39.86
C LYS A 206 43.57 0.34 -38.38
N ALA A 207 44.75 0.07 -37.81
CA ALA A 207 44.89 -0.27 -36.40
C ALA A 207 44.39 0.86 -35.50
N SER A 208 44.75 2.10 -35.81
CA SER A 208 44.32 3.29 -35.08
C SER A 208 42.80 3.45 -35.05
N GLY A 209 42.15 3.24 -36.20
CA GLY A 209 40.69 3.29 -36.30
C GLY A 209 40.02 2.20 -35.46
N ILE A 210 40.52 0.97 -35.56
CA ILE A 210 39.99 -0.19 -34.83
C ILE A 210 40.10 -0.02 -33.32
N ILE A 211 41.21 0.50 -32.81
CA ILE A 211 41.40 0.73 -31.37
C ILE A 211 40.30 1.67 -30.83
N ILE A 212 40.03 2.77 -31.54
CA ILE A 212 38.98 3.73 -31.14
C ILE A 212 37.61 3.09 -31.26
N ASP A 213 37.34 2.37 -32.36
CA ASP A 213 36.08 1.66 -32.58
C ASP A 213 35.80 0.63 -31.48
N SER A 214 36.81 -0.10 -31.02
CA SER A 214 36.68 -1.06 -29.93
C SER A 214 36.38 -0.42 -28.58
N PHE A 215 36.95 0.74 -28.26
CA PHE A 215 36.58 1.48 -27.04
C PHE A 215 35.16 2.05 -27.13
N LEU A 216 34.75 2.55 -28.29
CA LEU A 216 33.37 3.00 -28.52
C LEU A 216 32.36 1.85 -28.40
N ALA A 217 32.68 0.68 -28.94
CA ALA A 217 31.84 -0.51 -28.83
C ALA A 217 31.68 -0.99 -27.37
N LYS A 218 32.68 -0.72 -26.52
CA LYS A 218 32.66 -0.99 -25.07
C LYS A 218 32.02 0.14 -24.24
N GLU A 219 31.41 1.15 -24.88
CA GLU A 219 30.88 2.38 -24.26
C GLU A 219 31.92 3.17 -23.42
N ASP A 220 33.22 2.92 -23.61
CA ASP A 220 34.32 3.57 -22.88
C ASP A 220 34.77 4.85 -23.60
N VAL A 221 33.95 5.90 -23.46
CA VAL A 221 34.20 7.20 -24.08
C VAL A 221 35.49 7.86 -23.56
N GLY A 222 35.90 7.54 -22.33
CA GLY A 222 37.14 8.04 -21.74
C GLY A 222 38.36 7.54 -22.50
N ARG A 223 38.50 6.22 -22.61
CA ARG A 223 39.60 5.60 -23.35
C ARG A 223 39.53 5.84 -24.85
N ALA A 224 38.32 5.95 -25.43
CA ALA A 224 38.16 6.33 -26.83
C ALA A 224 38.71 7.75 -27.12
N ARG A 225 38.54 8.70 -26.20
CA ARG A 225 39.12 10.06 -26.31
C ARG A 225 40.64 10.06 -26.17
N GLU A 226 41.16 9.28 -25.24
CA GLU A 226 42.61 9.10 -25.06
C GLU A 226 43.25 8.51 -26.32
N ALA A 227 42.69 7.41 -26.84
CA ALA A 227 43.13 6.78 -28.09
C ALA A 227 43.01 7.72 -29.30
N PHE A 228 41.89 8.46 -29.42
CA PHE A 228 41.74 9.46 -30.48
C PHE A 228 42.83 10.53 -30.41
N THR A 229 43.15 11.02 -29.22
CA THR A 229 44.23 12.02 -29.03
C THR A 229 45.58 11.46 -29.46
N GLN A 230 45.86 10.19 -29.14
CA GLN A 230 47.10 9.51 -29.49
C GLN A 230 47.25 9.26 -30.99
N TYR A 231 46.17 8.89 -31.69
CA TYR A 231 46.23 8.45 -33.09
C TYR A 231 45.70 9.48 -34.10
N LYS A 232 45.33 10.68 -33.65
CA LYS A 232 44.75 11.74 -34.49
C LYS A 232 45.54 12.01 -35.77
N ASP A 233 46.87 12.14 -35.65
CA ASP A 233 47.75 12.45 -36.78
C ASP A 233 47.83 11.30 -37.79
N ILE A 234 47.74 10.06 -37.30
CA ILE A 234 47.75 8.84 -38.14
C ILE A 234 46.41 8.70 -38.89
N LEU A 235 45.29 9.06 -38.27
CA LEU A 235 43.96 9.00 -38.89
C LEU A 235 43.77 10.04 -40.01
N GLY A 236 44.43 11.19 -39.91
CA GLY A 236 44.39 12.24 -40.92
C GLY A 236 42.96 12.67 -41.27
N ALA A 237 42.57 12.50 -42.54
CA ALA A 237 41.26 12.94 -43.04
C ALA A 237 40.05 12.24 -42.38
N THR A 238 40.23 11.07 -41.77
CA THR A 238 39.14 10.35 -41.07
C THR A 238 38.96 10.79 -39.62
N ALA A 239 39.92 11.54 -39.04
CA ALA A 239 39.87 11.97 -37.64
C ALA A 239 38.56 12.68 -37.25
N PRO A 240 37.99 13.62 -38.05
CA PRO A 240 36.73 14.29 -37.69
C PRO A 240 35.54 13.33 -37.53
N GLN A 241 35.52 12.20 -38.25
CA GLN A 241 34.45 11.21 -38.15
C GLN A 241 34.48 10.49 -36.81
N TYR A 242 35.68 10.12 -36.33
CA TYR A 242 35.87 9.50 -35.02
C TYR A 242 35.54 10.48 -33.88
N GLU A 243 35.97 11.74 -33.97
CA GLU A 243 35.65 12.77 -32.99
C GLU A 243 34.13 12.99 -32.85
N ALA A 244 33.41 13.05 -33.97
CA ALA A 244 31.95 13.18 -33.98
C ALA A 244 31.25 12.00 -33.29
N ARG A 245 31.70 10.76 -33.55
CA ARG A 245 31.16 9.54 -32.94
C ARG A 245 31.41 9.50 -31.43
N ILE A 246 32.63 9.81 -31.00
CA ILE A 246 32.99 9.91 -29.56
C ILE A 246 32.11 10.93 -28.85
N ASN A 247 31.92 12.12 -29.43
CA ASN A 247 31.11 13.17 -28.84
C ASN A 247 29.61 12.82 -28.83
N SER A 248 29.11 12.13 -29.86
CA SER A 248 27.71 11.67 -29.90
C SER A 248 27.42 10.66 -28.79
N LEU A 249 28.26 9.63 -28.66
CA LEU A 249 28.11 8.61 -27.62
C LEU A 249 28.24 9.22 -26.22
N GLY A 250 29.19 10.14 -26.02
CA GLY A 250 29.32 10.86 -24.76
C GLY A 250 28.07 11.64 -24.36
N ARG A 251 27.39 12.31 -25.31
CA ARG A 251 26.11 12.99 -25.05
C ARG A 251 24.98 12.00 -24.77
N GLU A 252 24.93 10.89 -25.50
CA GLU A 252 23.92 9.85 -25.30
C GLU A 252 24.01 9.24 -23.90
N LEU A 253 25.21 8.84 -23.47
CA LEU A 253 25.43 8.27 -22.13
C LEU A 253 25.09 9.26 -21.02
N GLN A 254 25.42 10.55 -21.20
CA GLN A 254 25.01 11.59 -20.27
C GLN A 254 23.49 11.78 -20.23
N ALA A 255 22.82 11.72 -21.38
CA ALA A 255 21.36 11.80 -21.45
C ALA A 255 20.70 10.58 -20.77
N ARG A 256 21.21 9.36 -21.01
CA ARG A 256 20.75 8.12 -20.37
C ARG A 256 20.89 8.20 -18.85
N ALA A 257 22.05 8.60 -18.35
CA ALA A 257 22.29 8.76 -16.91
C ALA A 257 21.40 9.84 -16.27
N ARG A 258 21.06 10.91 -16.99
CA ARG A 258 20.10 11.93 -16.53
C ARG A 258 18.68 11.39 -16.52
N ALA A 259 18.27 10.65 -17.55
CA ALA A 259 16.96 10.03 -17.63
C ALA A 259 16.74 9.03 -16.49
N GLU A 260 17.69 8.13 -16.22
CA GLU A 260 17.63 7.16 -15.12
C GLU A 260 17.56 7.82 -13.73
N ARG A 261 18.19 9.01 -13.57
CA ARG A 261 18.07 9.79 -12.32
C ARG A 261 16.69 10.43 -12.20
N ALA A 262 16.17 10.99 -13.29
CA ALA A 262 14.84 11.60 -13.32
C ALA A 262 13.74 10.56 -13.08
N GLU A 263 13.85 9.37 -13.67
CA GLU A 263 12.92 8.27 -13.47
C GLU A 263 12.92 7.78 -12.01
N ARG A 264 14.10 7.56 -11.42
CA ARG A 264 14.20 7.23 -9.98
C ARG A 264 13.63 8.33 -9.09
N GLN A 265 13.88 9.60 -9.40
CA GLN A 265 13.29 10.71 -8.66
C GLN A 265 11.78 10.70 -8.77
N PHE A 266 11.23 10.44 -9.96
CA PHE A 266 9.80 10.39 -10.21
C PHE A 266 9.12 9.24 -9.44
N ASP A 267 9.65 8.02 -9.51
CA ASP A 267 9.13 6.86 -8.77
C ASP A 267 9.11 7.11 -7.25
N VAL A 268 10.26 7.56 -6.71
CA VAL A 268 10.37 7.87 -5.28
C VAL A 268 9.44 9.02 -4.90
N HIS A 269 9.26 10.03 -5.75
CA HIS A 269 8.33 11.13 -5.50
C HIS A 269 6.88 10.65 -5.42
N ALA A 270 6.44 9.83 -6.37
CA ALA A 270 5.07 9.31 -6.43
C ALA A 270 4.76 8.47 -5.18
N ARG A 271 5.63 7.50 -4.86
CA ARG A 271 5.49 6.65 -3.66
C ARG A 271 5.48 7.48 -2.38
N LEU A 272 6.27 8.56 -2.32
CA LEU A 272 6.32 9.46 -1.17
C LEU A 272 5.00 10.22 -0.97
N GLN A 273 4.44 10.79 -2.05
CA GLN A 273 3.15 11.49 -1.99
C GLN A 273 2.03 10.54 -1.56
N ASP A 274 1.96 9.35 -2.14
CA ASP A 274 0.94 8.36 -1.80
C ASP A 274 1.05 7.90 -0.35
N SER A 275 2.27 7.66 0.13
CA SER A 275 2.49 7.21 1.51
C SER A 275 2.14 8.29 2.53
N ILE A 276 2.54 9.54 2.28
CA ILE A 276 2.18 10.68 3.12
C ILE A 276 0.66 10.86 3.15
N ALA A 277 -0.01 10.74 2.00
CA ALA A 277 -1.47 10.83 1.92
C ALA A 277 -2.15 9.70 2.71
N ALA A 278 -1.66 8.45 2.59
CA ALA A 278 -2.19 7.30 3.31
C ALA A 278 -2.07 7.48 4.84
N TRP A 279 -0.89 7.83 5.35
CA TRP A 279 -0.71 8.06 6.78
C TRP A 279 -1.53 9.24 7.29
N ARG A 280 -1.68 10.30 6.51
CA ARG A 280 -2.57 11.43 6.85
C ARG A 280 -4.05 11.07 6.90
N GLN A 281 -4.43 9.93 6.33
CA GLN A 281 -5.76 9.33 6.48
C GLN A 281 -5.81 8.25 7.58
N GLY A 282 -4.72 8.04 8.33
CA GLY A 282 -4.61 6.99 9.35
C GLY A 282 -4.43 5.58 8.77
N GLN A 283 -4.11 5.46 7.48
CA GLN A 283 -3.91 4.18 6.78
C GLN A 283 -2.43 3.78 6.77
N ASP A 284 -2.16 2.49 6.55
CA ASP A 284 -0.79 1.99 6.37
C ASP A 284 -0.30 2.26 4.93
N ALA A 285 1.01 2.39 4.78
CA ALA A 285 1.67 2.70 3.50
C ALA A 285 2.75 1.66 3.19
N PRO A 286 2.37 0.47 2.69
CA PRO A 286 3.31 -0.65 2.49
C PRO A 286 4.35 -0.38 1.40
N THR A 287 4.08 0.56 0.49
CA THR A 287 4.97 0.94 -0.62
C THR A 287 5.87 2.12 -0.30
N ALA A 288 5.90 2.59 0.96
CA ALA A 288 6.70 3.75 1.34
C ALA A 288 8.19 3.58 0.98
N PRO A 289 8.84 4.62 0.41
CA PRO A 289 10.27 4.57 0.15
C PRO A 289 11.06 4.56 1.46
N THR A 290 12.25 3.99 1.43
CA THR A 290 13.21 4.00 2.52
C THR A 290 14.02 5.30 2.53
N GLN A 291 14.61 5.65 3.68
CA GLN A 291 15.50 6.81 3.80
C GLN A 291 16.64 6.78 2.76
N LYS A 292 17.20 5.59 2.52
CA LYS A 292 18.28 5.39 1.56
C LYS A 292 17.83 5.69 0.12
N GLU A 293 16.62 5.26 -0.27
CA GLU A 293 16.05 5.57 -1.58
C GLU A 293 15.80 7.07 -1.75
N VAL A 294 15.25 7.74 -0.73
CA VAL A 294 15.01 9.20 -0.74
C VAL A 294 16.32 9.99 -0.84
N VAL A 295 17.34 9.64 -0.03
CA VAL A 295 18.66 10.28 -0.08
C VAL A 295 19.36 10.03 -1.41
N SER A 296 19.25 8.82 -1.97
CA SER A 296 19.82 8.49 -3.29
C SER A 296 19.16 9.30 -4.42
N ALA A 297 17.84 9.50 -4.36
CA ALA A 297 17.10 10.24 -5.37
C ALA A 297 17.32 11.77 -5.28
N TYR A 298 17.33 12.35 -4.09
CA TYR A 298 17.34 13.81 -3.89
C TYR A 298 18.68 14.39 -3.41
N GLY A 299 19.66 13.54 -3.08
CA GLY A 299 20.93 13.93 -2.46
C GLY A 299 20.85 13.99 -0.94
N ALA A 300 22.01 14.02 -0.28
CA ALA A 300 22.13 13.91 1.18
C ALA A 300 21.37 15.00 1.95
N GLU A 301 21.48 16.25 1.53
CA GLU A 301 20.88 17.37 2.26
C GLU A 301 19.37 17.46 2.04
N LYS A 302 18.92 17.52 0.78
CA LYS A 302 17.49 17.59 0.44
C LYS A 302 16.74 16.32 0.82
N GLY A 303 17.36 15.15 0.63
CA GLY A 303 16.78 13.86 0.99
C GLY A 303 16.54 13.71 2.49
N THR A 304 17.48 14.16 3.33
CA THR A 304 17.28 14.18 4.79
C THR A 304 16.11 15.07 5.21
N ARG A 305 15.95 16.25 4.58
CA ARG A 305 14.81 17.14 4.86
C ARG A 305 13.47 16.53 4.45
N ILE A 306 13.39 15.92 3.27
CA ILE A 306 12.18 15.21 2.81
C ILE A 306 11.86 14.04 3.75
N TRP A 307 12.88 13.34 4.25
CA TRP A 307 12.67 12.22 5.18
C TRP A 307 12.05 12.65 6.51
N GLN A 308 12.38 13.82 7.03
CA GLN A 308 11.75 14.37 8.24
C GLN A 308 10.23 14.56 8.05
N GLU A 309 9.79 14.98 6.86
CA GLU A 309 8.35 15.10 6.55
C GLU A 309 7.67 13.73 6.50
N VAL A 310 8.33 12.73 5.92
CA VAL A 310 7.85 11.33 5.90
C VAL A 310 7.69 10.78 7.32
N GLU A 311 8.67 11.00 8.20
CA GLU A 311 8.59 10.57 9.59
C GLU A 311 7.47 11.27 10.36
N SER A 312 7.27 12.57 10.13
CA SER A 312 6.17 13.34 10.71
C SER A 312 4.81 12.77 10.28
N ALA A 313 4.61 12.50 8.99
CA ALA A 313 3.36 11.93 8.48
C ALA A 313 3.12 10.51 9.02
N ARG A 314 4.17 9.68 9.09
CA ARG A 314 4.09 8.33 9.64
C ARG A 314 3.74 8.33 11.13
N ALA A 315 4.36 9.21 11.91
CA ALA A 315 4.06 9.39 13.32
C ALA A 315 2.60 9.82 13.52
N PHE A 316 2.13 10.79 12.72
CA PHE A 316 0.72 11.19 12.72
C PHE A 316 -0.22 10.01 12.44
N GLY A 317 0.07 9.20 11.41
CA GLY A 317 -0.75 8.02 11.09
C GLY A 317 -0.83 7.02 12.24
N ALA A 318 0.30 6.76 12.91
CA ALA A 318 0.34 5.91 14.09
C ALA A 318 -0.45 6.48 15.27
N ASP A 319 -0.33 7.80 15.51
CA ASP A 319 -1.07 8.49 16.57
C ASP A 319 -2.60 8.42 16.33
N ILE A 320 -3.06 8.60 15.08
CA ILE A 320 -4.48 8.45 14.72
C ILE A 320 -4.99 7.04 14.97
N GLN A 321 -4.18 6.01 14.68
CA GLN A 321 -4.54 4.62 14.94
C GLN A 321 -4.62 4.32 16.44
N ALA A 322 -3.68 4.85 17.23
CA ALA A 322 -3.64 4.66 18.68
C ALA A 322 -4.71 5.48 19.42
N MET A 323 -5.15 6.61 18.88
CA MET A 323 -6.05 7.57 19.55
C MET A 323 -7.28 6.94 20.21
N SER A 324 -7.91 5.96 19.55
CA SER A 324 -9.15 5.33 20.04
C SER A 324 -8.98 4.38 21.22
N THR A 325 -7.73 3.97 21.52
CA THR A 325 -7.39 3.14 22.67
C THR A 325 -6.85 3.95 23.84
N LEU A 326 -6.44 5.20 23.60
CA LEU A 326 -5.97 6.11 24.64
C LEU A 326 -7.12 6.67 25.49
N THR A 327 -6.80 6.93 26.75
CA THR A 327 -7.62 7.74 27.67
C THR A 327 -7.55 9.23 27.30
N PRO A 328 -8.51 10.07 27.71
CA PRO A 328 -8.45 11.51 27.48
C PRO A 328 -7.16 12.16 28.00
N GLU A 329 -6.68 11.73 29.18
CA GLU A 329 -5.43 12.23 29.75
C GLU A 329 -4.21 11.83 28.91
N GLU A 330 -4.17 10.60 28.38
CA GLU A 330 -3.12 10.14 27.48
C GLU A 330 -3.18 10.84 26.11
N GLN A 331 -4.38 11.14 25.60
CA GLN A 331 -4.55 11.92 24.37
C GLN A 331 -3.99 13.35 24.54
N ILE A 332 -4.23 13.98 25.70
CA ILE A 332 -3.66 15.30 26.02
C ILE A 332 -2.13 15.23 26.09
N LYS A 333 -1.59 14.18 26.72
CA LYS A 333 -0.14 13.97 26.80
C LYS A 333 0.47 13.76 25.40
N MET A 334 -0.16 12.93 24.57
CA MET A 334 0.25 12.71 23.18
C MET A 334 0.26 14.03 22.39
N LEU A 335 -0.79 14.85 22.50
CA LEU A 335 -0.81 16.18 21.87
C LEU A 335 0.34 17.06 22.36
N ALA A 336 0.59 17.12 23.66
CA ALA A 336 1.69 17.90 24.21
C ALA A 336 3.06 17.44 23.66
N ASP A 337 3.28 16.12 23.57
CA ASP A 337 4.51 15.52 23.06
C ASP A 337 4.70 15.73 21.54
N ARG A 338 3.59 15.92 20.80
CA ARG A 338 3.59 16.13 19.34
C ARG A 338 3.62 17.60 18.92
N LYS A 339 3.66 18.54 19.87
CA LYS A 339 3.68 19.96 19.56
C LYS A 339 4.94 20.33 18.76
N PRO A 340 4.81 20.83 17.52
CA PRO A 340 5.96 21.10 16.67
C PRO A 340 6.77 22.30 17.19
N GLN A 341 8.08 22.23 17.05
CA GLN A 341 9.00 23.32 17.39
C GLN A 341 9.33 24.16 16.14
N PRO A 342 9.51 25.49 16.27
CA PRO A 342 9.92 26.34 15.15
C PRO A 342 11.23 25.85 14.52
N GLY A 343 11.24 25.74 13.19
CA GLY A 343 12.39 25.24 12.42
C GLY A 343 12.00 24.82 10.99
N ASP A 344 12.93 24.15 10.31
CA ASP A 344 12.68 23.56 8.99
C ASP A 344 11.54 22.53 9.05
N GLY A 345 10.61 22.59 8.09
CA GLY A 345 9.45 21.69 8.04
C GLY A 345 8.28 22.06 8.98
N TYR A 346 8.43 23.11 9.81
CA TYR A 346 7.43 23.51 10.81
C TYR A 346 6.01 23.66 10.27
N ALA A 347 5.82 24.23 9.08
CA ALA A 347 4.49 24.43 8.50
C ALA A 347 3.75 23.10 8.22
N SER A 348 4.47 22.07 7.75
CA SER A 348 3.88 20.74 7.48
C SER A 348 3.53 20.04 8.79
N SER A 349 4.46 20.06 9.75
CA SER A 349 4.24 19.49 11.09
C SER A 349 3.14 20.22 11.88
N LEU A 350 3.00 21.53 11.72
CA LEU A 350 1.89 22.31 12.31
C LEU A 350 0.55 21.89 11.72
N ALA A 351 0.48 21.67 10.40
CA ALA A 351 -0.75 21.19 9.77
C ALA A 351 -1.13 19.77 10.23
N ASP A 352 -0.16 18.87 10.39
CA ASP A 352 -0.39 17.52 10.96
C ASP A 352 -0.82 17.61 12.43
N TYR A 353 -0.19 18.48 13.23
CA TYR A 353 -0.58 18.73 14.62
C TYR A 353 -2.02 19.26 14.74
N THR A 354 -2.41 20.26 13.95
CA THR A 354 -3.79 20.79 13.98
C THR A 354 -4.81 19.73 13.56
N ARG A 355 -4.47 18.85 12.61
CA ARG A 355 -5.31 17.69 12.27
C ARG A 355 -5.46 16.73 13.46
N LEU A 356 -4.37 16.47 14.19
CA LEU A 356 -4.38 15.59 15.35
C LEU A 356 -5.22 16.19 16.49
N GLU A 357 -5.06 17.48 16.77
CA GLU A 357 -5.85 18.22 17.75
C GLU A 357 -7.35 18.15 17.43
N HIS A 358 -7.72 18.37 16.16
CA HIS A 358 -9.09 18.22 15.70
C HIS A 358 -9.60 16.78 15.84
N ALA A 359 -8.79 15.78 15.49
CA ALA A 359 -9.15 14.37 15.62
C ALA A 359 -9.42 13.98 17.08
N VAL A 360 -8.58 14.42 18.02
CA VAL A 360 -8.76 14.22 19.47
C VAL A 360 -10.06 14.88 19.94
N LYS A 361 -10.33 16.11 19.51
CA LYS A 361 -11.58 16.79 19.85
C LYS A 361 -12.81 16.02 19.37
N VAL A 362 -12.81 15.58 18.11
CA VAL A 362 -13.90 14.78 17.54
C VAL A 362 -14.07 13.46 18.27
N ASP A 363 -12.97 12.77 18.60
CA ASP A 363 -13.01 11.52 19.37
C ASP A 363 -13.66 11.73 20.76
N GLN A 364 -13.32 12.80 21.45
CA GLN A 364 -13.91 13.17 22.74
C GLN A 364 -15.40 13.54 22.62
N GLU A 365 -15.78 14.30 21.59
CA GLU A 365 -17.18 14.63 21.31
C GLU A 365 -18.01 13.36 21.06
N LEU A 366 -17.48 12.39 20.30
CA LEU A 366 -18.16 11.12 20.04
C LEU A 366 -18.33 10.29 21.32
N ARG A 367 -17.31 10.24 22.18
CA ARG A 367 -17.36 9.56 23.48
C ARG A 367 -18.42 10.14 24.41
N GLN A 368 -18.68 11.45 24.34
CA GLN A 368 -19.68 12.13 25.17
C GLN A 368 -21.09 12.01 24.58
N LYS A 369 -21.22 12.19 23.26
CA LYS A 369 -22.53 12.25 22.59
C LYS A 369 -23.24 10.91 22.48
N ASP A 370 -22.50 9.85 22.14
CA ASP A 370 -23.03 8.48 22.09
C ASP A 370 -21.94 7.52 22.61
N PRO A 371 -21.76 7.43 23.94
CA PRO A 371 -20.72 6.61 24.54
C PRO A 371 -20.77 5.15 24.09
N ILE A 372 -21.98 4.62 23.92
CA ILE A 372 -22.20 3.23 23.57
C ILE A 372 -22.02 3.01 22.06
N GLY A 373 -22.53 3.90 21.22
CA GLY A 373 -22.25 3.89 19.79
C GLY A 373 -20.75 3.98 19.48
N TYR A 374 -20.03 4.83 20.21
CA TYR A 374 -18.56 4.91 20.14
C TYR A 374 -17.90 3.57 20.47
N LEU A 375 -18.25 2.95 21.61
CA LEU A 375 -17.68 1.67 22.02
C LEU A 375 -18.02 0.53 21.04
N LEU A 376 -19.23 0.49 20.49
CA LEU A 376 -19.61 -0.47 19.45
C LEU A 376 -18.75 -0.35 18.19
N GLY A 377 -18.36 0.88 17.82
CA GLY A 377 -17.49 1.14 16.67
C GLY A 377 -16.01 0.86 16.92
N LYS A 378 -15.56 0.82 18.18
CA LYS A 378 -14.14 0.75 18.55
C LYS A 378 -13.73 -0.51 19.30
N ASP A 379 -14.69 -1.29 19.81
CA ASP A 379 -14.43 -2.46 20.62
C ASP A 379 -15.17 -3.69 20.11
N ARG A 380 -14.40 -4.67 19.59
CA ARG A 380 -14.95 -5.91 19.05
C ARG A 380 -15.65 -6.75 20.11
N GLY A 381 -15.23 -6.67 21.38
CA GLY A 381 -15.86 -7.40 22.48
C GLY A 381 -17.26 -6.87 22.77
N VAL A 382 -17.42 -5.55 22.79
CA VAL A 382 -18.71 -4.88 22.94
C VAL A 382 -19.62 -5.18 21.75
N GLN A 383 -19.10 -5.06 20.52
CA GLN A 383 -19.84 -5.39 19.30
C GLN A 383 -20.38 -6.82 19.31
N THR A 384 -19.54 -7.79 19.70
CA THR A 384 -19.93 -9.20 19.74
C THR A 384 -21.01 -9.44 20.80
N ALA A 385 -20.84 -8.91 22.01
CA ALA A 385 -21.80 -9.08 23.09
C ALA A 385 -23.15 -8.41 22.79
N PHE A 386 -23.14 -7.24 22.16
CA PHE A 386 -24.36 -6.56 21.72
C PHE A 386 -25.13 -7.41 20.70
N LYS A 387 -24.44 -7.98 19.72
CA LYS A 387 -25.05 -8.87 18.73
C LYS A 387 -25.68 -10.11 19.39
N SER A 388 -24.97 -10.76 20.32
CA SER A 388 -25.51 -11.90 21.08
C SER A 388 -26.77 -11.53 21.88
N TRP A 389 -26.79 -10.35 22.50
CA TRP A 389 -27.98 -9.85 23.19
C TRP A 389 -29.14 -9.56 22.22
N GLN A 390 -28.88 -8.97 21.04
CA GLN A 390 -29.92 -8.73 20.03
C GLN A 390 -30.53 -10.03 19.49
N GLU A 391 -29.70 -11.06 19.26
CA GLU A 391 -30.15 -12.38 18.78
C GLU A 391 -30.91 -13.17 19.86
N SER A 392 -30.57 -12.98 21.13
CA SER A 392 -31.20 -13.64 22.27
C SER A 392 -31.27 -12.71 23.48
N PRO A 393 -32.35 -11.91 23.61
CA PRO A 393 -32.49 -10.89 24.67
C PRO A 393 -32.82 -11.54 26.02
N THR A 394 -31.82 -12.12 26.68
CA THR A 394 -31.94 -12.71 28.03
C THR A 394 -31.16 -11.90 29.06
N PRO A 395 -31.50 -11.99 30.36
CA PRO A 395 -30.77 -11.33 31.43
C PRO A 395 -29.27 -11.64 31.45
N GLU A 396 -28.88 -12.88 31.14
CA GLU A 396 -27.49 -13.31 31.12
C GLU A 396 -26.69 -12.63 29.99
N ASN A 397 -27.29 -12.49 28.81
CA ASN A 397 -26.69 -11.79 27.68
C ASN A 397 -26.62 -10.28 27.93
N ALA A 398 -27.65 -9.71 28.56
CA ALA A 398 -27.66 -8.31 28.97
C ALA A 398 -26.54 -8.01 29.99
N GLN A 399 -26.35 -8.88 30.98
CA GLN A 399 -25.28 -8.78 31.98
C GLN A 399 -23.90 -8.88 31.32
N THR A 400 -23.71 -9.83 30.40
CA THR A 400 -22.45 -9.99 29.66
C THR A 400 -22.13 -8.73 28.85
N TYR A 401 -23.12 -8.18 28.15
CA TYR A 401 -22.97 -6.96 27.36
C TYR A 401 -22.64 -5.75 28.24
N ALA A 402 -23.35 -5.56 29.35
CA ALA A 402 -23.08 -4.47 30.31
C ALA A 402 -21.65 -4.55 30.87
N ALA A 403 -21.18 -5.76 31.23
CA ALA A 403 -19.81 -5.97 31.70
C ALA A 403 -18.75 -5.61 30.63
N LYS A 404 -19.03 -5.94 29.34
CA LYS A 404 -18.13 -5.55 28.23
C LYS A 404 -18.09 -4.05 28.01
N ILE A 405 -19.24 -3.36 28.09
CA ILE A 405 -19.29 -1.89 28.03
C ILE A 405 -18.43 -1.29 29.14
N GLN A 406 -18.61 -1.74 30.38
CA GLN A 406 -17.86 -1.23 31.53
C GLN A 406 -16.35 -1.43 31.36
N ALA A 407 -15.92 -2.63 30.98
CA ALA A 407 -14.50 -2.92 30.76
C ALA A 407 -13.91 -2.07 29.62
N ALA A 408 -14.61 -1.97 28.49
CA ALA A 408 -14.16 -1.22 27.32
C ALA A 408 -14.13 0.29 27.56
N GLY A 409 -15.09 0.82 28.33
CA GLY A 409 -15.14 2.21 28.77
C GLY A 409 -14.02 2.53 29.76
N ALA A 410 -13.80 1.67 30.75
CA ALA A 410 -12.73 1.83 31.74
C ALA A 410 -11.34 1.83 31.08
N ALA A 411 -11.08 0.90 30.16
CA ALA A 411 -9.83 0.84 29.40
C ALA A 411 -9.55 2.12 28.59
N ARG A 412 -10.60 2.90 28.29
CA ARG A 412 -10.55 4.12 27.49
C ARG A 412 -10.76 5.39 28.32
N GLY A 413 -10.75 5.28 29.65
CA GLY A 413 -10.89 6.43 30.56
C GLY A 413 -12.27 7.09 30.50
N MET A 414 -13.27 6.41 29.92
CA MET A 414 -14.65 6.88 29.91
C MET A 414 -15.22 6.68 31.33
N ARG A 415 -15.06 7.70 32.17
CA ARG A 415 -15.62 7.69 33.53
C ARG A 415 -17.14 7.67 33.42
N GLN A 416 -17.72 6.52 33.74
CA GLN A 416 -19.14 6.41 33.96
C GLN A 416 -19.45 7.11 35.29
N SER A 417 -20.36 8.09 35.26
CA SER A 417 -20.82 8.78 36.47
C SER A 417 -21.31 7.72 37.47
N GLU A 418 -20.71 7.64 38.65
CA GLU A 418 -21.15 6.72 39.71
C GLU A 418 -22.54 7.10 40.28
N VAL A 419 -23.00 8.31 39.98
CA VAL A 419 -24.29 8.87 40.42
C VAL A 419 -25.40 8.63 39.39
N GLU A 420 -25.04 8.24 38.16
CA GLU A 420 -25.97 8.00 37.04
C GLU A 420 -25.64 6.64 36.43
N SER A 421 -26.48 5.63 36.62
CA SER A 421 -26.20 4.31 36.01
C SER A 421 -25.92 4.49 34.50
N PRO A 422 -24.83 3.91 33.98
CA PRO A 422 -24.33 4.22 32.64
C PRO A 422 -25.33 3.83 31.56
N PRO A 423 -25.37 4.58 30.43
CA PRO A 423 -26.18 4.18 29.29
C PRO A 423 -25.76 2.79 28.83
N LEU A 424 -26.71 1.99 28.33
CA LEU A 424 -26.44 0.63 27.86
C LEU A 424 -26.81 0.45 26.39
N LEU A 425 -27.70 1.27 25.86
CA LEU A 425 -28.06 1.28 24.45
C LEU A 425 -27.27 2.36 23.70
N PRO A 426 -26.89 2.14 22.42
CA PRO A 426 -26.50 3.23 21.55
C PRO A 426 -27.69 4.18 21.33
N ASP A 427 -27.40 5.46 21.04
CA ASP A 427 -28.43 6.50 20.92
C ASP A 427 -29.54 6.14 19.91
N SER A 428 -29.16 5.53 18.78
CA SER A 428 -30.09 5.04 17.75
C SER A 428 -31.02 3.96 18.29
N ALA A 429 -30.50 2.94 18.97
CA ALA A 429 -31.32 1.85 19.50
C ALA A 429 -32.29 2.32 20.59
N ALA A 430 -31.86 3.27 21.43
CA ALA A 430 -32.73 3.89 22.42
C ALA A 430 -33.87 4.69 21.76
N LYS A 431 -33.59 5.46 20.70
CA LYS A 431 -34.61 6.18 19.92
C LYS A 431 -35.57 5.23 19.23
N ASP A 432 -35.08 4.16 18.63
CA ASP A 432 -35.91 3.15 17.96
C ASP A 432 -36.83 2.44 18.95
N LEU A 433 -36.34 2.09 20.15
CA LEU A 433 -37.14 1.51 21.20
C LEU A 433 -38.22 2.49 21.68
N ALA A 434 -37.85 3.73 21.97
CA ALA A 434 -38.80 4.78 22.38
C ALA A 434 -39.89 5.01 21.33
N TRP A 435 -39.51 5.03 20.04
CA TRP A 435 -40.46 5.16 18.93
C TRP A 435 -41.40 3.96 18.84
N ARG A 436 -40.90 2.72 18.99
CA ARG A 436 -41.72 1.51 18.99
C ARG A 436 -42.72 1.50 20.14
N VAL A 437 -42.30 1.93 21.34
CA VAL A 437 -43.20 2.08 22.49
C VAL A 437 -44.27 3.11 22.17
N ALA A 438 -43.88 4.28 21.65
CA ALA A 438 -44.83 5.36 21.37
C ALA A 438 -45.90 5.02 20.32
N ASN A 439 -45.56 4.19 19.33
CA ASN A 439 -46.43 3.86 18.21
C ASN A 439 -47.10 2.48 18.32
N SER A 440 -46.87 1.72 19.39
CA SER A 440 -47.45 0.38 19.58
C SER A 440 -48.73 0.42 20.39
N ASP A 441 -49.79 -0.23 19.92
CA ASP A 441 -51.06 -0.49 20.64
C ASP A 441 -50.89 -1.15 22.03
N LYS A 442 -49.73 -1.77 22.27
CA LYS A 442 -49.39 -2.46 23.52
C LYS A 442 -48.03 -1.96 24.04
N PRO A 443 -47.93 -0.70 24.49
CA PRO A 443 -46.65 -0.14 24.95
C PRO A 443 -46.16 -0.79 26.23
N ALA A 444 -47.06 -1.10 27.16
CA ALA A 444 -46.75 -1.78 28.41
C ALA A 444 -46.17 -3.19 28.19
N GLU A 445 -46.66 -3.94 27.18
CA GLU A 445 -46.12 -5.26 26.84
C GLU A 445 -44.68 -5.16 26.28
N ILE A 446 -44.40 -4.16 25.45
CA ILE A 446 -43.03 -3.93 24.94
C ILE A 446 -42.08 -3.60 26.09
N LEU A 447 -42.49 -2.72 27.00
CA LEU A 447 -41.68 -2.30 28.14
C LEU A 447 -41.44 -3.47 29.11
N GLU A 448 -42.45 -4.28 29.40
CA GLU A 448 -42.30 -5.48 30.24
C GLU A 448 -41.37 -6.52 29.61
N GLN A 449 -41.44 -6.71 28.28
CA GLN A 449 -40.51 -7.58 27.56
C GLN A 449 -39.07 -7.08 27.71
N GLN A 450 -38.85 -5.77 27.57
CA GLN A 450 -37.52 -5.18 27.76
C GLN A 450 -37.06 -5.27 29.22
N GLN A 451 -37.94 -5.00 30.19
CA GLN A 451 -37.64 -5.17 31.61
C GLN A 451 -37.23 -6.60 31.94
N SER A 452 -37.90 -7.59 31.36
CA SER A 452 -37.57 -9.01 31.51
C SER A 452 -36.22 -9.35 30.86
N ALA A 453 -35.92 -8.79 29.69
CA ALA A 453 -34.66 -9.03 28.98
C ALA A 453 -33.45 -8.38 29.67
N TRP A 454 -33.62 -7.18 30.24
CA TRP A 454 -32.55 -6.43 30.90
C TRP A 454 -32.39 -6.78 32.38
N GLY A 455 -33.43 -7.32 33.03
CA GLY A 455 -33.40 -7.72 34.43
C GLY A 455 -32.91 -6.58 35.34
N GLN A 456 -31.86 -6.84 36.12
CA GLN A 456 -31.26 -5.84 37.03
C GLN A 456 -30.73 -4.58 36.32
N HIS A 457 -30.47 -4.63 35.00
CA HIS A 457 -29.96 -3.52 34.22
C HIS A 457 -31.05 -2.65 33.59
N TRP A 458 -32.33 -3.04 33.74
CA TRP A 458 -33.47 -2.28 33.25
C TRP A 458 -33.48 -0.81 33.71
N PRO A 459 -33.19 -0.46 34.99
CA PRO A 459 -33.23 0.93 35.43
C PRO A 459 -32.31 1.87 34.62
N SER A 460 -31.16 1.37 34.16
CA SER A 460 -30.26 2.14 33.29
C SER A 460 -30.88 2.42 31.92
N VAL A 461 -31.50 1.41 31.32
CA VAL A 461 -32.14 1.50 30.00
C VAL A 461 -33.37 2.40 30.08
N GLU A 462 -34.20 2.22 31.09
CA GLU A 462 -35.38 3.04 31.32
C GLU A 462 -35.01 4.52 31.46
N ARG A 463 -34.01 4.83 32.30
CA ARG A 463 -33.50 6.20 32.44
C ARG A 463 -33.03 6.77 31.12
N GLN A 464 -32.31 5.99 30.32
CA GLN A 464 -31.85 6.42 29.01
C GLN A 464 -33.02 6.80 28.07
N LEU A 465 -34.17 6.10 28.17
CA LEU A 465 -35.37 6.42 27.39
C LEU A 465 -36.14 7.64 27.95
N VAL A 466 -36.12 7.83 29.27
CA VAL A 466 -36.91 8.83 30.01
C VAL A 466 -36.18 10.18 30.10
N THR A 467 -34.96 10.19 30.61
CA THR A 467 -34.18 11.40 30.94
C THR A 467 -33.59 12.08 29.70
N GLU A 468 -33.28 11.33 28.64
CA GLU A 468 -32.75 11.89 27.39
C GLU A 468 -33.84 12.38 26.42
N GLY A 469 -35.09 12.50 26.90
CA GLY A 469 -36.20 13.04 26.12
C GLY A 469 -36.66 12.16 24.94
N LYS A 470 -36.22 10.90 24.89
CA LYS A 470 -36.49 9.98 23.78
C LYS A 470 -37.94 9.50 23.76
N MET A 471 -38.55 9.30 24.94
CA MET A 471 -39.98 9.01 25.07
C MET A 471 -40.82 10.26 25.35
N PRO A 472 -42.00 10.40 24.70
CA PRO A 472 -43.02 11.36 25.08
C PRO A 472 -43.36 11.28 26.57
N THR A 473 -43.60 12.41 27.22
CA THR A 473 -43.70 12.56 28.67
C THR A 473 -44.70 11.59 29.31
N GLY A 474 -45.89 11.44 28.73
CA GLY A 474 -46.90 10.51 29.21
C GLY A 474 -46.54 9.02 29.17
N LEU A 475 -45.67 8.62 28.24
CA LEU A 475 -45.21 7.24 28.11
C LEU A 475 -44.08 6.91 29.07
N ARG A 476 -43.41 7.93 29.64
CA ARG A 476 -42.44 7.74 30.73
C ARG A 476 -43.12 7.17 31.98
N VAL A 477 -44.38 7.54 32.22
CA VAL A 477 -45.18 7.00 33.32
C VAL A 477 -45.51 5.52 33.08
N VAL A 478 -45.86 5.15 31.85
CA VAL A 478 -46.08 3.75 31.46
C VAL A 478 -44.78 2.92 31.60
N ALA A 479 -43.65 3.49 31.17
CA ALA A 479 -42.33 2.87 31.24
C ALA A 479 -41.85 2.55 32.65
N SER A 480 -42.30 3.31 33.66
CA SER A 480 -42.00 3.07 35.07
C SER A 480 -42.79 1.92 35.70
N GLY A 481 -43.44 1.09 34.89
CA GLY A 481 -44.07 -0.16 35.33
C GLY A 481 -45.53 -0.03 35.78
N MET A 482 -46.35 0.71 35.02
CA MET A 482 -47.81 0.65 35.16
C MET A 482 -48.35 -0.74 34.81
N ASP A 483 -49.52 -1.09 35.33
CA ASP A 483 -50.20 -2.31 34.89
C ASP A 483 -50.57 -2.26 33.40
N LYS A 484 -50.71 -3.43 32.77
CA LYS A 484 -50.87 -3.56 31.31
C LYS A 484 -52.13 -2.85 30.79
N GLU A 485 -53.22 -2.96 31.53
CA GLU A 485 -54.50 -2.38 31.11
C GLU A 485 -54.41 -0.86 31.20
N SER A 486 -54.14 -0.33 32.39
CA SER A 486 -54.10 1.12 32.63
C SER A 486 -52.98 1.81 31.85
N GLY A 487 -51.84 1.15 31.67
CA GLY A 487 -50.74 1.65 30.84
C GLY A 487 -51.12 1.72 29.35
N GLY A 488 -51.86 0.72 28.85
CA GLY A 488 -52.41 0.74 27.49
C GLY A 488 -53.44 1.85 27.28
N LEU A 489 -54.34 2.02 28.26
CA LEU A 489 -55.31 3.11 28.29
C LEU A 489 -54.64 4.47 28.27
N LEU A 490 -53.73 4.72 29.21
CA LEU A 490 -53.00 5.97 29.31
C LEU A 490 -52.26 6.29 28.01
N ALA A 491 -51.55 5.31 27.45
CA ALA A 491 -50.83 5.50 26.19
C ALA A 491 -51.75 5.88 25.03
N SER A 492 -52.95 5.30 24.95
CA SER A 492 -53.94 5.66 23.91
C SER A 492 -54.37 7.13 24.02
N THR A 493 -54.49 7.66 25.25
CA THR A 493 -54.84 9.07 25.48
C THR A 493 -53.75 10.02 24.99
N TYR A 494 -52.48 9.61 25.04
CA TYR A 494 -51.34 10.44 24.60
C TYR A 494 -51.15 10.46 23.08
N ARG A 495 -51.69 9.48 22.36
CA ARG A 495 -51.70 9.50 20.88
C ARG A 495 -52.67 10.53 20.31
N ASN A 496 -53.64 10.97 21.10
CA ASN A 496 -54.60 11.98 20.71
C ASN A 496 -54.29 13.29 21.45
N PRO A 497 -53.71 14.29 20.75
CA PRO A 497 -53.37 15.58 21.36
C PRO A 497 -54.59 16.31 21.95
N LYS A 498 -55.79 16.05 21.40
CA LYS A 498 -57.07 16.67 21.81
C LYS A 498 -57.90 15.78 22.74
N TYR A 499 -57.30 14.75 23.32
CA TYR A 499 -58.02 13.75 24.10
C TYR A 499 -58.80 14.39 25.26
N LYS A 500 -58.18 15.30 26.01
CA LYS A 500 -58.83 15.90 27.20
C LYS A 500 -60.05 16.74 26.81
N GLU A 501 -59.97 17.50 25.72
CA GLU A 501 -61.09 18.27 25.19
C GLU A 501 -62.23 17.34 24.74
N GLN A 502 -61.92 16.32 23.96
CA GLN A 502 -62.91 15.35 23.48
C GLN A 502 -63.56 14.56 24.62
N ALA A 503 -62.76 14.14 25.60
CA ALA A 503 -63.26 13.43 26.76
C ALA A 503 -64.16 14.31 27.63
N LYS A 504 -63.84 15.61 27.78
CA LYS A 504 -64.73 16.58 28.44
C LYS A 504 -66.07 16.67 27.73
N ASP A 505 -66.07 16.77 26.40
CA ASP A 505 -67.28 16.87 25.60
C ASP A 505 -68.14 15.60 25.71
N VAL A 506 -67.52 14.41 25.59
CA VAL A 506 -68.20 13.11 25.70
C VAL A 506 -68.81 12.91 27.09
N LEU A 507 -68.11 13.34 28.14
CA LEU A 507 -68.55 13.22 29.53
C LEU A 507 -69.49 14.37 29.97
N GLY A 508 -69.76 15.35 29.11
CA GLY A 508 -70.58 16.51 29.43
C GLY A 508 -70.00 17.40 30.54
N LEU A 509 -68.67 17.46 30.68
CA LEU A 509 -68.00 18.22 31.72
C LEU A 509 -67.92 19.70 31.37
N THR A 510 -68.46 20.55 32.25
CA THR A 510 -68.23 22.00 32.23
C THR A 510 -66.78 22.35 32.61
N GLU A 511 -66.34 23.58 32.33
CA GLU A 511 -65.02 24.06 32.80
C GLU A 511 -64.87 24.00 34.33
N SER A 512 -65.94 24.30 35.08
CA SER A 512 -65.93 24.23 36.54
C SER A 512 -65.73 22.79 37.01
N SER A 513 -66.57 21.86 36.54
CA SER A 513 -66.48 20.45 36.93
C SER A 513 -65.16 19.80 36.49
N PHE A 514 -64.58 20.24 35.38
CA PHE A 514 -63.26 19.78 34.95
C PHE A 514 -62.13 20.35 35.82
N LYS A 515 -62.26 21.60 36.30
CA LYS A 515 -61.34 22.16 37.29
C LYS A 515 -61.39 21.38 38.60
N ASP A 516 -62.58 21.09 39.10
CA ASP A 516 -62.79 20.32 40.34
C ASP A 516 -62.19 18.91 40.22
N LEU A 517 -62.35 18.26 39.06
CA LEU A 517 -61.71 16.97 38.75
C LEU A 517 -60.18 17.06 38.83
N ARG A 518 -59.57 18.11 38.24
CA ARG A 518 -58.11 18.29 38.29
C ARG A 518 -57.61 18.57 39.70
N GLU A 519 -58.32 19.39 40.47
CA GLU A 519 -58.01 19.65 41.88
C GLU A 519 -58.10 18.36 42.70
N ARG A 520 -59.09 17.51 42.40
CA ARG A 520 -59.23 16.20 43.04
C ARG A 520 -58.03 15.30 42.74
N VAL A 521 -57.66 15.14 41.47
CA VAL A 521 -56.48 14.35 41.07
C VAL A 521 -55.20 14.90 41.70
N HIS A 522 -55.05 16.22 41.75
CA HIS A 522 -53.91 16.84 42.41
C HIS A 522 -53.85 16.50 43.90
N GLY A 523 -54.98 16.56 44.61
CA GLY A 523 -55.07 16.19 46.03
C GLY A 523 -54.70 14.73 46.30
N GLU A 524 -55.11 13.78 45.46
CA GLU A 524 -54.73 12.37 45.61
C GLU A 524 -53.21 12.16 45.39
N LEU A 525 -52.54 13.04 44.63
CA LEU A 525 -51.12 12.93 44.28
C LEU A 525 -50.20 13.91 45.03
N GLU A 526 -50.74 14.77 45.89
CA GLU A 526 -50.01 15.91 46.50
C GLU A 526 -48.74 15.44 47.20
N GLN A 527 -48.87 14.46 48.10
CA GLN A 527 -47.73 13.91 48.84
C GLN A 527 -46.69 13.25 47.93
N PHE A 528 -47.13 12.54 46.89
CA PHE A 528 -46.22 11.89 45.95
C PHE A 528 -45.45 12.91 45.12
N THR A 529 -46.14 13.91 44.57
CA THR A 529 -45.54 14.96 43.75
C THR A 529 -44.58 15.83 44.56
N ALA A 530 -44.85 16.07 45.84
CA ALA A 530 -43.91 16.72 46.75
C ALA A 530 -42.56 15.99 46.82
N THR A 531 -42.54 14.65 46.77
CA THR A 531 -41.28 13.88 46.74
C THR A 531 -40.46 14.08 45.47
N LEU A 532 -41.12 14.24 44.31
CA LEU A 532 -40.47 14.55 43.04
C LEU A 532 -39.95 16.00 43.03
N GLN A 533 -40.71 16.93 43.60
CA GLN A 533 -40.30 18.33 43.75
C GLN A 533 -39.08 18.47 44.67
N ALA A 534 -39.02 17.70 45.76
CA ALA A 534 -37.86 17.65 46.65
C ALA A 534 -36.58 17.14 45.94
N GLN A 535 -36.73 16.30 44.91
CA GLN A 535 -35.64 15.90 44.01
C GLN A 535 -35.28 16.97 42.96
N GLY A 536 -36.09 18.01 42.81
CA GLY A 536 -35.97 19.00 41.74
C GLY A 536 -36.67 18.62 40.43
N ASP A 537 -37.47 17.54 40.39
CA ASP A 537 -38.13 17.05 39.17
C ASP A 537 -39.57 17.58 39.03
N LEU A 538 -39.66 18.88 38.73
CA LEU A 538 -40.94 19.58 38.52
C LEU A 538 -41.69 19.08 37.27
N GLU A 539 -40.97 18.65 36.23
CA GLU A 539 -41.55 18.16 34.98
C GLU A 539 -42.26 16.81 35.20
N MET A 540 -41.61 15.87 35.90
CA MET A 540 -42.22 14.58 36.20
C MET A 540 -43.42 14.74 37.13
N ALA A 541 -43.36 15.63 38.13
CA ALA A 541 -44.49 15.92 38.99
C ALA A 541 -45.72 16.36 38.18
N ALA A 542 -45.55 17.31 37.24
CA ALA A 542 -46.62 17.76 36.35
C ALA A 542 -47.11 16.65 35.41
N THR A 543 -46.20 15.82 34.90
CA THR A 543 -46.49 14.70 33.99
C THR A 543 -47.34 13.63 34.67
N ILE A 544 -47.04 13.30 35.93
CA ILE A 544 -47.80 12.35 36.74
C ILE A 544 -49.22 12.86 36.97
N THR A 545 -49.39 14.14 37.33
CA THR A 545 -50.72 14.74 37.49
C THR A 545 -51.52 14.78 36.17
N ASP A 546 -50.88 15.13 35.05
CA ASP A 546 -51.54 15.10 33.73
C ASP A 546 -51.94 13.67 33.33
N SER A 547 -51.07 12.70 33.60
CA SER A 547 -51.33 11.28 33.30
C SER A 547 -52.51 10.74 34.11
N ALA A 548 -52.54 11.01 35.41
CA ALA A 548 -53.67 10.62 36.27
C ALA A 548 -54.95 11.34 35.86
N THR A 549 -54.88 12.60 35.42
CA THR A 549 -56.05 13.33 34.91
C THR A 549 -56.62 12.68 33.65
N ARG A 550 -55.76 12.31 32.69
CA ARG A 550 -56.17 11.63 31.45
C ARG A 550 -56.80 10.27 31.74
N LEU A 551 -56.18 9.49 32.62
CA LEU A 551 -56.69 8.17 33.00
C LEU A 551 -57.99 8.26 33.82
N THR A 552 -58.16 9.30 34.63
CA THR A 552 -59.43 9.59 35.32
C THR A 552 -60.56 9.76 34.32
N LEU A 553 -60.35 10.57 33.26
CA LEU A 553 -61.34 10.76 32.20
C LEU A 553 -61.67 9.44 31.48
N GLU A 554 -60.66 8.60 31.21
CA GLU A 554 -60.86 7.30 30.59
C GLU A 554 -61.69 6.36 31.48
N TYR A 555 -61.41 6.29 32.78
CA TYR A 555 -62.23 5.51 33.70
C TYR A 555 -63.65 6.04 33.84
N MET A 556 -63.83 7.37 33.80
CA MET A 556 -65.17 7.95 33.78
C MET A 556 -65.97 7.54 32.53
N GLN A 557 -65.34 7.48 31.35
CA GLN A 557 -65.99 6.98 30.13
C GLN A 557 -66.37 5.49 30.24
N ARG A 558 -65.66 4.74 31.09
CA ARG A 558 -65.93 3.33 31.41
C ARG A 558 -66.95 3.14 32.54
N GLY A 559 -67.56 4.22 33.03
CA GLY A 559 -68.66 4.19 33.99
C GLY A 559 -68.26 4.36 35.46
N PHE A 560 -66.99 4.65 35.76
CA PHE A 560 -66.58 5.02 37.11
C PHE A 560 -67.07 6.43 37.45
N ASP A 561 -67.51 6.67 38.70
CA ASP A 561 -67.74 8.04 39.14
C ASP A 561 -66.42 8.79 39.32
N VAL A 562 -66.48 10.12 39.36
CA VAL A 562 -65.28 10.99 39.38
C VAL A 562 -64.35 10.70 40.56
N LYS A 563 -64.90 10.34 41.73
CA LYS A 563 -64.08 10.12 42.94
C LYS A 563 -63.34 8.80 42.83
N ASP A 564 -64.03 7.73 42.48
CA ASP A 564 -63.39 6.42 42.31
C ASP A 564 -62.45 6.38 41.10
N ALA A 565 -62.80 7.08 40.01
CA ALA A 565 -61.94 7.24 38.85
C ALA A 565 -60.64 7.98 39.19
N ALA A 566 -60.73 9.11 39.92
CA ALA A 566 -59.55 9.91 40.29
C ALA A 566 -58.61 9.15 41.24
N ARG A 567 -59.18 8.45 42.22
CA ARG A 567 -58.41 7.61 43.16
C ARG A 567 -57.73 6.46 42.42
N LYS A 568 -58.49 5.68 41.63
CA LYS A 568 -57.94 4.56 40.86
C LYS A 568 -56.85 5.02 39.89
N ALA A 569 -57.07 6.12 39.16
CA ALA A 569 -56.08 6.66 38.24
C ALA A 569 -54.78 7.08 38.95
N SER A 570 -54.88 7.68 40.13
CA SER A 570 -53.72 8.09 40.93
C SER A 570 -52.97 6.87 41.50
N GLU A 571 -53.69 5.86 41.94
CA GLU A 571 -53.16 4.55 42.37
C GLU A 571 -52.37 3.88 41.24
N ASP A 572 -52.96 3.76 40.04
CA ASP A 572 -52.35 3.07 38.90
C ASP A 572 -51.17 3.85 38.30
N VAL A 573 -51.24 5.19 38.31
CA VAL A 573 -50.17 6.05 37.79
C VAL A 573 -48.98 6.15 38.75
N ALA A 574 -49.19 6.12 40.07
CA ALA A 574 -48.10 6.35 41.01
C ALA A 574 -48.23 5.54 42.31
N LEU A 575 -49.36 5.65 43.01
CA LEU A 575 -49.41 5.30 44.44
C LEU A 575 -49.29 3.79 44.71
N ASN A 576 -49.64 2.91 43.76
CA ASN A 576 -49.45 1.46 43.92
C ASN A 576 -47.97 1.05 43.83
N ARG A 577 -47.13 1.87 43.18
CA ARG A 577 -45.73 1.54 42.88
C ARG A 577 -44.77 2.00 43.95
N TYR A 578 -45.22 2.89 44.83
CA TYR A 578 -44.38 3.45 45.88
C TYR A 578 -45.12 3.49 47.21
N ARG A 579 -44.36 3.22 48.27
CA ARG A 579 -44.75 3.60 49.63
C ARG A 579 -44.11 4.94 49.96
N LEU A 580 -44.92 5.90 50.38
CA LEU A 580 -44.43 7.15 50.93
C LEU A 580 -44.07 6.94 52.39
N VAL A 581 -42.85 7.34 52.76
CA VAL A 581 -42.37 7.29 54.14
C VAL A 581 -42.24 8.71 54.65
N GLU A 582 -42.87 8.95 55.79
CA GLU A 582 -42.87 10.24 56.48
C GLU A 582 -41.52 10.49 57.17
N GLN A 583 -41.02 11.72 57.07
CA GLN A 583 -39.85 12.20 57.77
C GLN A 583 -40.02 13.69 58.07
N GLY A 584 -39.71 14.16 59.28
CA GLY A 584 -39.82 15.58 59.61
C GLY A 584 -41.14 16.20 59.13
N ASP A 585 -41.04 17.21 58.26
CA ASP A 585 -42.18 17.91 57.63
C ASP A 585 -42.48 17.43 56.19
N GLY A 586 -41.88 16.33 55.73
CA GLY A 586 -41.95 15.86 54.34
C GLY A 586 -42.02 14.35 54.17
N TYR A 587 -41.84 13.91 52.92
CA TYR A 587 -41.91 12.51 52.53
C TYR A 587 -40.77 12.14 51.59
N TYR A 588 -40.34 10.89 51.64
CA TYR A 588 -39.58 10.26 50.56
C TYR A 588 -40.32 9.02 50.08
N ARG A 589 -40.07 8.64 48.82
CA ARG A 589 -40.72 7.49 48.21
C ARG A 589 -39.79 6.28 48.19
N VAL A 590 -40.34 5.12 48.49
CA VAL A 590 -39.67 3.83 48.43
C VAL A 590 -40.45 2.94 47.46
N PRO A 591 -39.82 2.29 46.47
CA PRO A 591 -40.52 1.37 45.58
C PRO A 591 -41.21 0.24 46.37
N SER A 592 -42.46 -0.10 46.03
CA SER A 592 -43.28 -1.10 46.75
C SER A 592 -42.68 -2.51 46.81
N LYS A 593 -41.67 -2.80 45.98
CA LYS A 593 -40.92 -4.07 45.97
C LYS A 593 -39.90 -4.17 47.12
N VAL A 594 -39.62 -3.06 47.80
CA VAL A 594 -38.66 -2.96 48.90
C VAL A 594 -39.43 -2.76 50.21
N ASP A 595 -38.95 -3.38 51.29
CA ASP A 595 -39.53 -3.21 52.62
C ASP A 595 -39.28 -1.78 53.14
N ALA A 596 -40.26 -0.92 52.93
CA ALA A 596 -40.19 0.49 53.33
C ALA A 596 -40.04 0.70 54.84
N ASP A 597 -40.52 -0.22 55.69
CA ASP A 597 -40.40 -0.10 57.14
C ASP A 597 -38.95 -0.38 57.57
N ALA A 598 -38.30 -1.38 56.95
CA ALA A 598 -36.87 -1.62 57.10
C ALA A 598 -36.03 -0.44 56.60
N ILE A 599 -36.39 0.14 55.45
CA ILE A 599 -35.73 1.35 54.91
C ILE A 599 -35.89 2.53 55.87
N ALA A 600 -37.07 2.75 56.46
CA ALA A 600 -37.31 3.82 57.42
C ALA A 600 -36.47 3.69 58.70
N LYS A 601 -36.28 2.46 59.19
CA LYS A 601 -35.37 2.19 60.31
C LYS A 601 -33.92 2.45 59.93
N GLY A 602 -33.50 1.95 58.76
CA GLY A 602 -32.16 2.15 58.22
C GLY A 602 -31.81 3.61 57.98
N ALA A 603 -32.73 4.39 57.40
CA ALA A 603 -32.54 5.80 57.09
C ALA A 603 -32.38 6.66 58.35
N ARG A 604 -33.17 6.38 59.40
CA ARG A 604 -33.03 7.02 60.71
C ARG A 604 -31.69 6.70 61.36
N SER A 605 -31.29 5.43 61.35
CA SER A 605 -30.00 4.98 61.90
C SER A 605 -28.82 5.57 61.14
N ALA A 606 -28.89 5.60 59.80
CA ALA A 606 -27.87 6.19 58.94
C ALA A 606 -27.73 7.70 59.19
N LEU A 607 -28.83 8.42 59.34
CA LEU A 607 -28.82 9.85 59.64
C LEU A 607 -28.11 10.13 60.98
N LEU A 608 -28.41 9.35 62.01
CA LEU A 608 -27.76 9.45 63.32
C LEU A 608 -26.27 9.10 63.26
N ASP A 609 -25.90 8.06 62.51
CA ASP A 609 -24.50 7.67 62.31
C ASP A 609 -23.71 8.79 61.62
N ILE A 610 -24.25 9.36 60.53
CA ILE A 610 -23.65 10.49 59.80
C ILE A 610 -23.53 11.71 60.71
N ALA A 611 -24.59 12.06 61.45
CA ALA A 611 -24.57 13.17 62.38
C ALA A 611 -23.54 12.97 63.50
N SER A 612 -23.27 11.74 63.94
CA SER A 612 -22.28 11.45 64.98
C SER A 612 -20.82 11.55 64.52
N LYS A 613 -20.58 11.60 63.20
CA LYS A 613 -19.24 11.62 62.57
C LYS A 613 -19.05 12.86 61.66
N PRO A 614 -19.05 14.09 62.22
CA PRO A 614 -18.93 15.31 61.42
C PRO A 614 -17.59 15.44 60.66
N GLU A 615 -16.58 14.66 60.99
CA GLU A 615 -15.33 14.54 60.23
C GLU A 615 -15.48 13.81 58.89
N SER A 616 -16.56 13.05 58.71
CA SER A 616 -16.83 12.31 57.47
C SER A 616 -17.52 13.16 56.39
N ILE A 617 -17.90 14.40 56.72
CA ILE A 617 -18.66 15.31 55.86
C ILE A 617 -17.87 16.58 55.54
N THR A 618 -18.14 17.17 54.39
CA THR A 618 -17.60 18.49 54.04
C THR A 618 -18.31 19.55 54.86
N VAL A 619 -17.59 20.16 55.80
CA VAL A 619 -18.03 21.34 56.55
C VAL A 619 -17.43 22.62 55.95
N PRO A 620 -18.13 23.78 56.02
CA PRO A 620 -17.56 25.05 55.60
C PRO A 620 -16.23 25.34 56.30
N LYS A 621 -15.27 25.94 55.58
CA LYS A 621 -14.01 26.37 56.19
C LYS A 621 -14.29 27.39 57.28
N ALA A 622 -13.62 27.20 58.42
CA ALA A 622 -13.65 28.16 59.52
C ALA A 622 -13.31 29.57 59.01
N SER A 623 -14.24 30.50 59.22
CA SER A 623 -14.09 31.91 58.88
C SER A 623 -14.64 32.76 60.02
N GLY A 624 -14.09 33.96 60.22
CA GLY A 624 -14.59 34.91 61.22
C GLY A 624 -14.35 34.54 62.70
N GLY A 625 -13.31 33.75 63.02
CA GLY A 625 -12.93 33.45 64.42
C GLY A 625 -13.61 32.23 65.06
N LEU A 626 -14.45 31.51 64.31
CA LEU A 626 -15.04 30.24 64.76
C LEU A 626 -14.02 29.10 64.73
N THR A 627 -14.05 28.21 65.72
CA THR A 627 -13.19 27.02 65.74
C THR A 627 -13.74 25.93 64.83
N SER A 628 -12.86 25.12 64.24
CA SER A 628 -13.26 23.96 63.41
C SER A 628 -14.14 22.98 64.18
N GLN A 629 -13.91 22.82 65.49
CA GLN A 629 -14.72 21.97 66.38
C GLN A 629 -16.15 22.49 66.53
N PHE A 630 -16.34 23.81 66.70
CA PHE A 630 -17.66 24.41 66.78
C PHE A 630 -18.45 24.24 65.47
N ILE A 631 -17.78 24.37 64.33
CA ILE A 631 -18.39 24.18 63.02
C ILE A 631 -18.79 22.72 62.79
N ALA A 632 -17.94 21.76 63.19
CA ALA A 632 -18.26 20.33 63.14
C ALA A 632 -19.46 19.97 64.02
N GLN A 633 -19.52 20.48 65.25
CA GLN A 633 -20.66 20.27 66.16
C GLN A 633 -21.95 20.94 65.66
N SER A 634 -21.83 22.11 65.04
CA SER A 634 -22.96 22.81 64.43
C SER A 634 -23.50 22.04 63.22
N ALA A 635 -22.61 21.53 62.35
CA ALA A 635 -22.99 20.70 61.21
C ALA A 635 -23.68 19.40 61.64
N SER A 636 -23.13 18.71 62.65
CA SER A 636 -23.75 17.53 63.29
C SER A 636 -25.16 17.83 63.79
N SER A 637 -25.33 18.93 64.53
CA SER A 637 -26.62 19.33 65.10
C SER A 637 -27.65 19.69 64.02
N VAL A 638 -27.21 20.39 62.96
CA VAL A 638 -28.08 20.75 61.83
C VAL A 638 -28.49 19.51 61.04
N ILE A 639 -27.59 18.57 60.75
CA ILE A 639 -27.95 17.32 60.05
C ILE A 639 -28.91 16.49 60.89
N LYS A 640 -28.70 16.42 62.22
CA LYS A 640 -29.59 15.67 63.11
C LYS A 640 -31.00 16.25 63.18
N ARG A 641 -31.14 17.57 63.06
CA ARG A 641 -32.42 18.28 63.20
C ARG A 641 -33.14 18.50 61.87
N ASP A 642 -32.40 18.94 60.85
CA ASP A 642 -32.92 19.45 59.57
C ASP A 642 -32.48 18.56 58.39
N GLY A 643 -31.90 17.39 58.67
CA GLY A 643 -31.49 16.43 57.65
C GLY A 643 -32.67 15.67 57.07
N GLU A 644 -32.82 15.75 55.76
CA GLU A 644 -33.92 15.14 55.01
C GLU A 644 -33.37 14.19 53.96
N TRP A 645 -33.92 12.97 53.91
CA TRP A 645 -33.63 12.02 52.87
C TRP A 645 -34.48 12.29 51.64
N VAL A 646 -33.86 12.50 50.51
CA VAL A 646 -34.56 12.66 49.24
C VAL A 646 -34.30 11.40 48.42
N THR A 647 -35.33 10.77 47.87
CA THR A 647 -35.15 9.62 46.97
C THR A 647 -34.13 9.99 45.90
N ALA A 648 -33.23 9.09 45.53
CA ALA A 648 -32.27 9.37 44.47
C ALA A 648 -32.99 9.43 43.11
N PRO A 649 -32.54 10.26 42.13
CA PRO A 649 -33.19 10.36 40.81
C PRO A 649 -33.25 9.04 40.04
N ASP A 650 -32.33 8.12 40.32
CA ASP A 650 -32.30 6.76 39.77
C ASP A 650 -33.14 5.74 40.57
N GLU A 651 -33.78 6.21 41.64
CA GLU A 651 -34.58 5.41 42.57
C GLU A 651 -33.82 4.22 43.18
N SER A 652 -32.48 4.30 43.29
CA SER A 652 -31.65 3.24 43.84
C SER A 652 -31.44 3.35 45.35
N GLY A 653 -31.84 4.47 45.94
CA GLY A 653 -31.61 4.77 47.35
C GLY A 653 -32.04 6.18 47.75
N LEU A 654 -31.39 6.70 48.79
CA LEU A 654 -31.65 8.02 49.37
C LEU A 654 -30.38 8.89 49.34
N ASN A 655 -30.57 10.16 48.98
CA ASN A 655 -29.58 11.23 49.07
C ASN A 655 -29.89 12.12 50.28
N LEU A 656 -28.87 12.50 51.05
CA LEU A 656 -29.07 13.37 52.21
C LEU A 656 -29.01 14.85 51.82
N TYR A 657 -30.02 15.60 52.22
CA TYR A 657 -30.11 17.05 52.06
C TYR A 657 -30.31 17.72 53.42
N VAL A 658 -29.93 19.00 53.50
CA VAL A 658 -30.22 19.90 54.62
C VAL A 658 -30.68 21.21 54.00
N GLN A 659 -31.90 21.64 54.33
CA GLN A 659 -32.49 22.90 53.82
C GLN A 659 -32.37 23.03 52.29
N GLY A 660 -32.66 21.93 51.57
CA GLY A 660 -32.57 21.86 50.11
C GLY A 660 -31.15 21.82 49.53
N ARG A 661 -30.10 21.73 50.35
CA ARG A 661 -28.70 21.59 49.89
C ARG A 661 -28.18 20.17 50.11
N PRO A 662 -27.51 19.55 49.12
CA PRO A 662 -26.99 18.20 49.29
C PRO A 662 -25.84 18.18 50.30
N VAL A 663 -25.90 17.25 51.24
CA VAL A 663 -24.79 16.99 52.16
C VAL A 663 -23.73 16.20 51.41
N ARG A 664 -22.47 16.65 51.51
CA ARG A 664 -21.34 16.04 50.80
C ARG A 664 -20.35 15.41 51.76
N ASP A 665 -19.74 14.30 51.35
CA ASP A 665 -18.59 13.70 52.04
C ASP A 665 -17.32 14.55 51.84
N THR A 666 -16.20 14.14 52.44
CA THR A 666 -14.90 14.81 52.31
C THR A 666 -14.28 14.77 50.90
N GLN A 667 -14.80 13.90 50.02
CA GLN A 667 -14.42 13.82 48.61
C GLN A 667 -15.31 14.70 47.71
N GLY A 668 -16.31 15.37 48.30
CA GLY A 668 -17.26 16.22 47.59
C GLY A 668 -18.42 15.47 46.93
N LYS A 669 -18.59 14.16 47.18
CA LYS A 669 -19.73 13.37 46.68
C LYS A 669 -20.95 13.56 47.59
N ILE A 670 -22.15 13.51 47.03
CA ILE A 670 -23.40 13.56 47.81
C ILE A 670 -23.47 12.30 48.68
N ILE A 671 -23.88 12.45 49.94
CA ILE A 671 -24.07 11.30 50.82
C ILE A 671 -25.28 10.50 50.34
N PHE A 672 -24.99 9.33 49.78
CA PHE A 672 -25.95 8.38 49.24
C PHE A 672 -25.98 7.10 50.08
N ARG A 673 -27.16 6.48 50.18
CA ARG A 673 -27.36 5.13 50.74
C ARG A 673 -28.29 4.34 49.82
N SER A 674 -27.82 3.19 49.36
CA SER A 674 -28.65 2.29 48.55
C SER A 674 -29.76 1.64 49.40
N TRP A 675 -30.80 1.12 48.75
CA TRP A 675 -31.82 0.34 49.47
C TRP A 675 -31.22 -0.83 50.25
N ALA A 676 -30.27 -1.55 49.65
CA ALA A 676 -29.60 -2.67 50.30
C ALA A 676 -28.81 -2.24 51.54
N ASP A 677 -28.12 -1.09 51.46
CA ASP A 677 -27.41 -0.53 52.62
C ASP A 677 -28.37 -0.17 53.75
N LEU A 678 -29.50 0.47 53.42
CA LEU A 678 -30.48 0.90 54.42
C LEU A 678 -31.14 -0.30 55.11
N VAL A 679 -31.49 -1.36 54.37
CA VAL A 679 -31.99 -2.61 54.98
C VAL A 679 -30.95 -3.20 55.94
N ARG A 680 -29.68 -3.26 55.52
CA ARG A 680 -28.58 -3.78 56.34
C ARG A 680 -28.34 -2.93 57.60
N ILE A 681 -28.30 -1.61 57.46
CA ILE A 681 -28.13 -0.68 58.59
C ILE A 681 -29.30 -0.83 59.58
N GLY A 682 -30.53 -0.95 59.06
CA GLY A 682 -31.72 -1.13 59.89
C GLY A 682 -31.74 -2.46 60.66
N SER A 683 -31.15 -3.53 60.13
CA SER A 683 -31.08 -4.83 60.81
C SER A 683 -29.94 -4.92 61.85
N GLU A 684 -28.85 -4.17 61.64
CA GLU A 684 -27.73 -4.07 62.58
C GLU A 684 -28.01 -3.17 63.79
N ASP A 685 -29.03 -2.31 63.70
CA ASP A 685 -29.43 -1.39 64.76
C ASP A 685 -30.06 -2.12 65.97
N LYS A 686 -29.22 -2.41 66.96
CA LYS A 686 -29.55 -3.00 68.28
C LYS A 686 -30.07 -1.98 69.30
N GLN A 687 -30.13 -0.68 69.00
CA GLN A 687 -30.36 0.36 70.01
C GLN A 687 -31.84 0.60 70.39
N TYR A 688 -32.80 -0.14 69.82
CA TYR A 688 -34.23 0.01 70.10
C TYR A 688 -34.93 -1.32 70.46
N GLN A 689 -34.35 -2.11 71.37
CA GLN A 689 -35.20 -2.90 72.25
C GLN A 689 -35.68 -1.97 73.37
N ARG A 690 -37.00 -1.78 73.53
CA ARG A 690 -37.54 -1.12 74.72
C ARG A 690 -36.94 -1.82 75.95
N PRO A 691 -36.34 -1.10 76.91
CA PRO A 691 -35.85 -1.74 78.12
C PRO A 691 -37.01 -2.50 78.75
N THR A 692 -36.75 -3.75 79.10
CA THR A 692 -37.77 -4.55 79.79
C THR A 692 -38.02 -3.95 81.17
N ILE A 693 -39.17 -4.25 81.77
CA ILE A 693 -39.46 -3.81 83.15
C ILE A 693 -38.34 -4.31 84.11
N GLU A 694 -37.70 -5.44 83.81
CA GLU A 694 -36.53 -5.95 84.54
C GLU A 694 -35.28 -5.06 84.40
N ASP A 695 -35.02 -4.51 83.20
CA ASP A 695 -33.88 -3.61 82.99
C ASP A 695 -34.08 -2.27 83.73
N ILE A 696 -35.31 -1.75 83.75
CA ILE A 696 -35.67 -0.53 84.51
C ILE A 696 -35.65 -0.79 86.03
N MET A 697 -36.07 -1.97 86.47
CA MET A 697 -36.04 -2.34 87.89
C MET A 697 -34.60 -2.53 88.43
N ASN A 698 -33.69 -3.03 87.60
CA ASN A 698 -32.27 -3.19 87.97
C ASN A 698 -31.49 -1.87 87.95
N GLU A 699 -31.87 -0.89 87.12
CA GLU A 699 -31.20 0.41 87.05
C GLU A 699 -31.58 1.36 88.21
N TYR A 700 -32.72 1.11 88.89
CA TYR A 700 -33.21 1.93 90.00
C TYR A 700 -33.13 1.28 91.39
N ASP A 701 -32.58 0.07 91.53
CA ASP A 701 -32.44 -0.68 92.81
C ASP A 701 -33.72 -0.66 93.67
N ILE A 702 -34.89 -0.80 93.02
CA ILE A 702 -36.19 -0.91 93.71
C ILE A 702 -36.53 -2.38 93.85
N GLY A 703 -35.71 -3.08 94.63
CA GLY A 703 -35.84 -4.52 94.90
C GLY A 703 -35.34 -4.84 96.30
N GLY A 704 -35.92 -4.18 97.30
CA GLY A 704 -35.54 -4.30 98.70
C GLY A 704 -35.56 -5.75 99.22
N HIS A 705 -34.57 -6.06 100.05
CA HIS A 705 -34.49 -7.21 100.94
C HIS A 705 -35.84 -7.59 101.58
N LYS A 706 -36.39 -8.74 101.21
CA LYS A 706 -36.66 -9.89 102.10
C LYS A 706 -37.32 -11.04 101.36
#